data_AF-A0A2H9RC10-F1
#
_entry.id   AF-A0A2H9RC10-F1
#
_cell.length_a   1.000
_cell.length_b   1.000
_cell.length_c   1.000
_cell.angle_alpha   90.00
_cell.angle_beta   90.00
_cell.angle_gamma   90.00
#
_symmetry.space_group_name_H-M   'P 1'
#
loop_
_entity.id
_entity.type
_entity.pdbx_description
1 polymer ?
#
loop_
_entity_poly.entity_id
_entity_poly.type
_entity_poly.pdbx_seq_one_letter_code
_entity_poly.pdbx_strand_id
1 'polypeptide(L)'
;MSASPVFATHDLDRDGVTDETDSCPNLQEDYNGAIDGCPSNFVPWYDEDFDGIQDNIDQCPSLRENYNKFQDEDGCPDTAPGTGSGLPADSDGDGFVDVLDLCPTQPETFNGIFDTDGCPDTFGSGSDRDRDGVPDHLDSCPLSAETYNKFQDEDGCPDTVTDSSFVDTDNDGIIDKIDFCQTEPEIFNGYRDTDGCPDVVLDTEFSDADGDGIADKSDTCPNQPETFNQYADYDGCPDSIPLFSGKLNDSDRDGIMDADDACPLEPERYNKFEDTDGCPDIPLYSIDVDSDQDGVPNSADQCPTVKETYNKFQDEDGCPDYVADDKNAPDSDGDGIRDYADLCPTRSETFNGFQDEDGCPDTASLTDRDGDGIIDTKDACPMERETYNKFQDEDGCPDGIPGLSSSDFDGDGIVDLLDKCPLEAEVVNGYQDTDGCPDISIMDSDNDGIRDSLDQCPTQPETWNRYIDSDGCPDNPGELDADFDGILDSVDACPLVPERYNGFEDTDGCPDFPSYLTDVDSDFDGIVNTKDNCPLVPETYNKFQDEDGCPDYVADDKSAPDSDGDGINDRIDHCPNQPETFNGILDTDGCPDNYISNIDSDHDGLPDAIDACPMAKETYNKFQDDDGCPDKIFESFVVDSDNDGIDDIIDNCPLVAETFNGFEDEDGCPDTNISQPDADADGVPDIMDMCPTQKETWNKYVDYDGCPDTVPTGKTAVDTDGDRINDDVDMCPNDKETYNKYQDADGCPDTSPEQSRYKHDDDLDGIVNNYDLCLTVPEDYLGAIDGCPEQ
;
A
#
# COMPACT_ATOMS: atom_id res chain seq x y z
N MET A 1 43.24 -27.24 -42.28
CA MET A 1 42.09 -27.22 -43.21
C MET A 1 40.86 -27.21 -42.32
N SER A 2 40.57 -26.12 -41.63
CA SER A 2 39.86 -24.90 -42.09
C SER A 2 38.46 -25.22 -42.61
N ALA A 3 37.47 -25.05 -41.74
CA ALA A 3 36.21 -24.38 -42.06
C ALA A 3 35.86 -23.59 -40.79
N SER A 4 35.97 -22.26 -40.87
CA SER A 4 35.44 -21.35 -39.85
C SER A 4 33.91 -21.37 -39.92
N PRO A 5 33.18 -21.22 -38.80
CA PRO A 5 31.75 -20.93 -38.89
C PRO A 5 31.62 -19.53 -39.50
N VAL A 6 30.74 -19.44 -40.48
CA VAL A 6 30.34 -18.20 -41.11
C VAL A 6 29.53 -17.45 -40.06
N PHE A 7 30.02 -16.27 -39.64
CA PHE A 7 29.20 -15.31 -38.90
C PHE A 7 27.98 -14.99 -39.77
N ALA A 8 26.79 -15.39 -39.31
CA ALA A 8 25.56 -14.75 -39.75
C ALA A 8 25.63 -13.29 -39.27
N THR A 9 25.23 -12.36 -40.12
CA THR A 9 25.39 -10.92 -39.87
C THR A 9 24.18 -10.29 -39.17
N HIS A 10 23.21 -11.11 -38.75
CA HIS A 10 21.90 -10.73 -38.19
C HIS A 10 21.44 -11.83 -37.20
N ASP A 11 22.06 -11.84 -36.03
CA ASP A 11 21.81 -12.70 -34.87
C ASP A 11 22.32 -11.86 -33.69
N LEU A 12 21.45 -10.94 -33.26
CA LEU A 12 21.79 -9.78 -32.45
C LEU A 12 22.17 -10.19 -31.01
N ASP A 13 21.44 -11.14 -30.44
CA ASP A 13 21.66 -11.69 -29.09
C ASP A 13 22.54 -12.95 -29.06
N ARG A 14 22.89 -13.49 -30.23
CA ARG A 14 23.85 -14.60 -30.43
C ARG A 14 23.36 -15.91 -29.85
N ASP A 15 22.06 -16.15 -29.88
CA ASP A 15 21.49 -17.42 -29.48
C ASP A 15 21.63 -18.49 -30.56
N GLY A 16 21.85 -18.13 -31.83
CA GLY A 16 22.01 -19.04 -32.97
C GLY A 16 20.77 -19.19 -33.87
N VAL A 17 19.67 -18.51 -33.54
CA VAL A 17 18.55 -18.16 -34.42
C VAL A 17 18.91 -16.84 -35.12
N THR A 18 18.43 -16.64 -36.34
CA THR A 18 18.69 -15.38 -37.06
C THR A 18 17.55 -14.41 -36.84
N ASP A 19 17.84 -13.11 -36.69
CA ASP A 19 16.84 -12.05 -36.44
C ASP A 19 15.63 -12.09 -37.39
N GLU A 20 15.78 -12.61 -38.61
CA GLU A 20 14.69 -12.75 -39.61
C GLU A 20 13.66 -13.86 -39.27
N THR A 21 14.00 -14.75 -38.34
CA THR A 21 13.22 -15.92 -37.92
C THR A 21 13.04 -15.98 -36.41
N ASP A 22 13.56 -14.96 -35.72
CA ASP A 22 13.61 -14.83 -34.29
C ASP A 22 12.44 -13.96 -33.84
N SER A 23 11.60 -14.51 -32.97
CA SER A 23 10.41 -13.88 -32.44
C SER A 23 10.75 -12.93 -31.27
N CYS A 24 11.93 -13.06 -30.66
CA CYS A 24 12.47 -12.17 -29.65
C CYS A 24 13.94 -11.79 -29.93
N PRO A 25 14.24 -10.97 -30.96
CA PRO A 25 15.60 -10.73 -31.47
C PRO A 25 16.62 -10.09 -30.50
N ASN A 26 16.20 -9.78 -29.27
CA ASN A 26 17.01 -9.18 -28.22
C ASN A 26 17.15 -10.08 -26.99
N LEU A 27 16.54 -11.27 -26.97
CA LEU A 27 16.41 -12.13 -25.81
C LEU A 27 16.84 -13.55 -26.17
N GLN A 28 17.95 -13.96 -25.55
CA GLN A 28 18.61 -15.21 -25.91
C GLN A 28 17.69 -16.42 -25.71
N GLU A 29 17.42 -17.17 -26.79
CA GLU A 29 16.67 -18.43 -26.77
C GLU A 29 17.26 -19.42 -25.72
N ASP A 30 16.37 -19.98 -24.90
CA ASP A 30 16.73 -20.93 -23.83
C ASP A 30 16.77 -22.39 -24.30
N TYR A 31 16.41 -22.65 -25.57
CA TYR A 31 16.35 -23.95 -26.23
C TYR A 31 15.45 -24.99 -25.55
N ASN A 32 14.55 -24.52 -24.70
CA ASN A 32 13.44 -25.31 -24.19
C ASN A 32 12.21 -25.01 -25.07
N GLY A 33 11.28 -25.95 -25.24
CA GLY A 33 10.08 -25.68 -26.03
C GLY A 33 10.31 -25.53 -27.55
N ALA A 34 9.59 -24.60 -28.18
CA ALA A 34 9.67 -24.33 -29.61
C ALA A 34 10.82 -23.36 -29.88
N ILE A 35 11.72 -23.71 -30.81
CA ILE A 35 12.84 -22.85 -31.19
C ILE A 35 12.31 -21.75 -32.11
N ASP A 36 11.86 -20.66 -31.52
CA ASP A 36 11.28 -19.51 -32.20
C ASP A 36 12.01 -18.20 -31.93
N GLY A 37 13.11 -18.23 -31.18
CA GLY A 37 13.94 -17.09 -30.82
C GLY A 37 13.58 -16.44 -29.47
N CYS A 38 12.66 -17.03 -28.70
CA CYS A 38 12.24 -16.52 -27.40
C CYS A 38 12.49 -17.54 -26.27
N PRO A 39 12.78 -17.09 -25.03
CA PRO A 39 12.75 -17.96 -23.86
C PRO A 39 11.36 -18.58 -23.65
N SER A 40 11.28 -19.84 -23.24
CA SER A 40 10.01 -20.59 -23.09
C SER A 40 8.99 -19.97 -22.13
N ASN A 41 9.43 -19.12 -21.21
CA ASN A 41 8.58 -18.43 -20.22
C ASN A 41 8.22 -16.99 -20.64
N PHE A 42 8.53 -16.58 -21.87
CA PHE A 42 8.17 -15.25 -22.37
C PHE A 42 6.66 -15.14 -22.60
N VAL A 43 5.99 -14.29 -21.83
CA VAL A 43 4.59 -13.89 -22.03
C VAL A 43 4.61 -12.48 -22.63
N PRO A 44 3.99 -12.24 -23.81
CA PRO A 44 3.91 -10.91 -24.39
C PRO A 44 3.21 -9.95 -23.42
N TRP A 45 3.81 -8.79 -23.18
CA TRP A 45 3.20 -7.68 -22.45
C TRP A 45 2.10 -7.09 -23.34
N TYR A 46 0.83 -7.26 -22.95
CA TYR A 46 -0.35 -6.74 -23.64
C TYR A 46 -0.98 -5.68 -22.74
N ASP A 47 -1.08 -4.48 -23.29
CA ASP A 47 -1.60 -3.25 -22.71
C ASP A 47 -2.30 -2.57 -23.92
N GLU A 48 -3.60 -2.84 -24.07
CA GLU A 48 -4.42 -2.54 -25.24
C GLU A 48 -4.68 -1.02 -25.40
N ASP A 49 -4.57 -0.25 -24.32
CA ASP A 49 -4.78 1.20 -24.31
C ASP A 49 -3.55 2.08 -23.99
N PHE A 50 -2.42 1.44 -23.68
CA PHE A 50 -1.11 2.02 -23.47
C PHE A 50 -1.04 2.98 -22.27
N ASP A 51 -1.72 2.65 -21.19
CA ASP A 51 -1.62 3.37 -19.94
C ASP A 51 -0.48 2.89 -19.03
N GLY A 52 0.12 1.73 -19.29
CA GLY A 52 1.22 1.15 -18.52
C GLY A 52 0.80 0.06 -17.53
N ILE A 53 -0.48 -0.29 -17.47
CA ILE A 53 -1.07 -1.39 -16.72
C ILE A 53 -1.36 -2.54 -17.71
N GLN A 54 -1.27 -3.80 -17.28
CA GLN A 54 -1.46 -4.93 -18.21
C GLN A 54 -2.95 -5.29 -18.32
N ASP A 55 -3.44 -5.69 -19.49
CA ASP A 55 -4.86 -6.00 -19.74
C ASP A 55 -5.49 -7.02 -18.79
N ASN A 56 -4.67 -7.89 -18.17
CA ASN A 56 -5.13 -8.92 -17.24
C ASN A 56 -5.28 -8.41 -15.79
N ILE A 57 -4.76 -7.23 -15.49
CA ILE A 57 -4.89 -6.52 -14.21
C ILE A 57 -5.63 -5.18 -14.37
N ASP A 58 -5.77 -4.70 -15.61
CA ASP A 58 -6.55 -3.53 -16.02
C ASP A 58 -8.05 -3.87 -16.08
N GLN A 59 -8.87 -3.08 -15.39
CA GLN A 59 -10.34 -3.22 -15.37
C GLN A 59 -11.00 -2.58 -16.58
N CYS A 60 -10.31 -1.68 -17.28
CA CYS A 60 -10.71 -1.07 -18.53
C CYS A 60 -9.64 -1.21 -19.62
N PRO A 61 -9.29 -2.44 -20.09
CA PRO A 61 -8.19 -2.70 -21.03
C PRO A 61 -8.19 -1.93 -22.36
N SER A 62 -9.27 -1.20 -22.66
CA SER A 62 -9.46 -0.47 -23.92
C SER A 62 -9.56 1.04 -23.75
N LEU A 63 -9.38 1.54 -22.52
CA LEU A 63 -9.60 2.93 -22.16
C LEU A 63 -8.47 3.46 -21.27
N ARG A 64 -7.54 4.14 -21.92
CA ARG A 64 -6.31 4.64 -21.29
C ARG A 64 -6.55 5.46 -20.02
N GLU A 65 -5.91 5.05 -18.94
CA GLU A 65 -5.91 5.77 -17.68
C GLU A 65 -5.15 7.13 -17.78
N ASN A 66 -5.59 8.10 -16.96
CA ASN A 66 -5.21 9.50 -16.99
C ASN A 66 -4.40 9.97 -15.77
N TYR A 67 -4.15 9.08 -14.79
CA TYR A 67 -3.26 9.27 -13.64
C TYR A 67 -3.54 10.58 -12.89
N ASN A 68 -4.79 10.77 -12.46
CA ASN A 68 -5.23 12.02 -11.83
C ASN A 68 -5.20 12.01 -10.29
N LYS A 69 -4.65 10.95 -9.69
CA LYS A 69 -4.56 10.65 -8.25
C LYS A 69 -5.86 10.18 -7.62
N PHE A 70 -6.76 9.61 -8.40
CA PHE A 70 -8.01 9.06 -7.92
C PHE A 70 -8.24 7.71 -8.61
N GLN A 71 -8.14 6.62 -7.87
CA GLN A 71 -8.32 5.25 -8.40
C GLN A 71 -7.37 4.85 -9.55
N ASP A 72 -6.23 5.54 -9.74
CA ASP A 72 -5.18 5.26 -10.74
C ASP A 72 -4.59 3.81 -10.76
N GLU A 73 -5.04 2.90 -9.90
CA GLU A 73 -4.56 1.50 -9.82
C GLU A 73 -5.44 0.52 -10.61
N ASP A 74 -6.63 0.93 -11.07
CA ASP A 74 -7.58 0.04 -11.74
C ASP A 74 -7.51 0.05 -13.28
N GLY A 75 -6.70 0.92 -13.88
CA GLY A 75 -6.53 1.04 -15.33
C GLY A 75 -7.70 1.73 -16.06
N CYS A 76 -8.64 2.34 -15.33
CA CYS A 76 -9.81 2.99 -15.93
C CYS A 76 -9.70 4.52 -15.91
N PRO A 77 -10.11 5.25 -16.99
CA PRO A 77 -10.14 6.70 -17.02
C PRO A 77 -11.13 7.24 -16.00
N ASP A 78 -10.60 7.68 -14.89
CA ASP A 78 -11.34 8.25 -13.80
C ASP A 78 -11.46 9.79 -13.98
N THR A 79 -12.40 10.42 -13.29
CA THR A 79 -12.46 11.88 -13.24
C THR A 79 -12.60 12.33 -11.80
N ALA A 80 -11.61 13.07 -11.31
CA ALA A 80 -11.66 13.72 -10.01
C ALA A 80 -13.00 14.45 -9.79
N PRO A 81 -13.70 14.23 -8.64
CA PRO A 81 -14.96 14.89 -8.35
C PRO A 81 -14.80 16.42 -8.34
N GLY A 82 -15.39 17.10 -9.32
CA GLY A 82 -15.56 18.56 -9.31
C GLY A 82 -14.87 19.39 -10.40
N THR A 83 -14.19 18.81 -11.39
CA THR A 83 -13.56 19.58 -12.47
C THR A 83 -13.96 19.15 -13.87
N GLY A 84 -15.13 19.59 -14.36
CA GLY A 84 -15.40 19.51 -15.81
C GLY A 84 -16.85 19.69 -16.23
N SER A 85 -17.14 20.74 -16.98
CA SER A 85 -18.47 21.05 -17.51
C SER A 85 -18.87 20.10 -18.63
N GLY A 86 -19.57 19.02 -18.28
CA GLY A 86 -20.18 18.08 -19.23
C GLY A 86 -20.77 16.79 -18.64
N LEU A 87 -20.95 16.67 -17.33
CA LEU A 87 -21.32 15.39 -16.71
C LEU A 87 -22.78 14.96 -16.95
N PRO A 88 -23.04 13.64 -16.95
CA PRO A 88 -24.37 13.07 -16.72
C PRO A 88 -24.98 13.63 -15.43
N ALA A 89 -26.30 13.62 -15.32
CA ALA A 89 -26.96 14.09 -14.10
C ALA A 89 -26.55 13.17 -12.94
N ASP A 90 -26.24 13.79 -11.80
CA ASP A 90 -26.13 13.19 -10.48
C ASP A 90 -27.17 13.97 -9.66
N SER A 91 -28.30 13.31 -9.42
CA SER A 91 -29.55 13.95 -9.02
C SER A 91 -29.68 14.13 -7.50
N ASP A 92 -28.91 13.39 -6.69
CA ASP A 92 -28.87 13.44 -5.23
C ASP A 92 -27.52 13.88 -4.66
N GLY A 93 -26.45 13.88 -5.44
CA GLY A 93 -25.19 14.54 -5.16
C GLY A 93 -24.26 13.76 -4.24
N ASP A 94 -24.34 12.43 -4.27
CA ASP A 94 -23.48 11.54 -3.49
C ASP A 94 -22.16 11.16 -4.17
N GLY A 95 -22.01 11.46 -5.47
CA GLY A 95 -20.81 11.17 -6.25
C GLY A 95 -21.02 10.07 -7.30
N PHE A 96 -22.15 9.38 -7.30
CA PHE A 96 -22.55 8.45 -8.36
C PHE A 96 -23.38 9.18 -9.43
N VAL A 97 -23.10 8.92 -10.71
CA VAL A 97 -23.88 9.50 -11.81
C VAL A 97 -25.17 8.70 -12.02
N ASP A 98 -26.32 9.33 -12.30
CA ASP A 98 -27.67 8.72 -12.43
C ASP A 98 -27.76 7.47 -13.35
N VAL A 99 -26.75 7.28 -14.21
CA VAL A 99 -26.64 6.16 -15.17
C VAL A 99 -25.94 4.93 -14.56
N LEU A 100 -25.06 5.13 -13.58
CA LEU A 100 -24.33 4.10 -12.84
C LEU A 100 -24.90 3.92 -11.42
N ASP A 101 -25.61 4.92 -10.91
CA ASP A 101 -26.30 4.92 -9.64
C ASP A 101 -27.57 4.04 -9.68
N LEU A 102 -27.65 3.04 -8.79
CA LEU A 102 -28.82 2.17 -8.64
C LEU A 102 -30.01 2.88 -7.97
N CYS A 103 -29.75 3.97 -7.25
CA CYS A 103 -30.71 4.84 -6.61
C CYS A 103 -30.54 6.33 -6.97
N PRO A 104 -30.76 6.76 -8.24
CA PRO A 104 -30.53 8.13 -8.78
C PRO A 104 -31.28 9.32 -8.15
N THR A 105 -31.81 9.19 -6.95
CA THR A 105 -32.59 10.22 -6.25
C THR A 105 -32.45 10.12 -4.73
N GLN A 106 -31.69 9.15 -4.22
CA GLN A 106 -31.38 9.01 -2.81
C GLN A 106 -29.87 8.83 -2.65
N PRO A 107 -29.21 9.73 -1.89
CA PRO A 107 -27.76 9.71 -1.77
C PRO A 107 -27.29 8.51 -0.96
N GLU A 108 -26.19 7.91 -1.40
CA GLU A 108 -25.41 6.87 -0.74
C GLU A 108 -25.03 7.26 0.70
N THR A 109 -24.92 6.24 1.55
CA THR A 109 -24.45 6.33 2.93
C THR A 109 -23.10 5.64 3.06
N PHE A 110 -22.00 6.34 2.72
CA PHE A 110 -20.63 5.84 2.87
C PHE A 110 -20.35 5.31 4.29
N ASN A 111 -20.44 4.00 4.48
CA ASN A 111 -20.30 3.34 5.79
C ASN A 111 -19.47 2.05 5.73
N GLY A 112 -18.90 1.71 4.57
CA GLY A 112 -18.06 0.53 4.36
C GLY A 112 -18.80 -0.69 3.82
N ILE A 113 -20.12 -0.59 3.58
CA ILE A 113 -20.96 -1.69 3.12
C ILE A 113 -21.60 -1.26 1.80
N PHE A 114 -21.41 -2.03 0.72
CA PHE A 114 -21.99 -1.75 -0.60
C PHE A 114 -21.83 -0.32 -1.15
N ASP A 115 -20.87 0.46 -0.64
CA ASP A 115 -20.54 1.85 -1.01
C ASP A 115 -20.24 2.10 -2.50
N THR A 116 -20.30 1.09 -3.36
CA THR A 116 -20.04 1.16 -4.81
C THR A 116 -21.30 1.26 -5.67
N ASP A 117 -22.49 1.10 -5.08
CA ASP A 117 -23.73 0.88 -5.82
C ASP A 117 -24.63 2.14 -5.94
N GLY A 118 -24.31 3.20 -5.19
CA GLY A 118 -24.99 4.51 -5.22
C GLY A 118 -26.34 4.51 -4.49
N CYS A 119 -26.69 3.43 -3.80
CA CYS A 119 -27.91 3.31 -3.04
C CYS A 119 -27.66 3.40 -1.54
N PRO A 120 -28.37 4.27 -0.79
CA PRO A 120 -28.27 4.25 0.66
C PRO A 120 -28.58 2.84 1.18
N ASP A 121 -27.68 2.34 2.01
CA ASP A 121 -27.81 1.12 2.80
C ASP A 121 -29.00 1.23 3.76
N THR A 122 -30.19 1.16 3.18
CA THR A 122 -31.42 1.22 3.93
C THR A 122 -31.57 -0.10 4.65
N PHE A 123 -31.25 -0.05 5.95
CA PHE A 123 -31.74 -0.93 6.99
C PHE A 123 -33.12 -1.52 6.61
N GLY A 124 -33.12 -2.79 6.16
CA GLY A 124 -34.35 -3.59 6.09
C GLY A 124 -34.83 -4.06 4.72
N SER A 125 -34.01 -4.81 3.98
CA SER A 125 -34.55 -5.90 3.15
C SER A 125 -33.87 -7.26 3.34
N GLY A 126 -32.76 -7.32 4.07
CA GLY A 126 -32.24 -8.54 4.70
C GLY A 126 -32.66 -8.64 6.16
N SER A 127 -32.90 -9.84 6.66
CA SER A 127 -32.76 -10.10 8.09
C SER A 127 -31.27 -9.95 8.37
N ASP A 128 -30.88 -9.06 9.29
CA ASP A 128 -29.52 -8.83 9.78
C ASP A 128 -29.71 -8.80 11.31
N ARG A 129 -29.38 -9.92 11.96
CA ARG A 129 -29.83 -10.25 13.31
C ARG A 129 -28.91 -9.71 14.40
N ASP A 130 -27.64 -9.55 14.09
CA ASP A 130 -26.57 -9.02 14.93
C ASP A 130 -26.23 -7.56 14.63
N ARG A 131 -26.68 -7.03 13.49
CA ARG A 131 -26.61 -5.61 13.13
C ARG A 131 -25.18 -5.11 12.95
N ASP A 132 -24.31 -5.93 12.41
CA ASP A 132 -23.04 -5.47 11.90
C ASP A 132 -23.16 -4.82 10.52
N GLY A 133 -24.25 -5.07 9.79
CA GLY A 133 -24.53 -4.51 8.49
C GLY A 133 -24.34 -5.49 7.33
N VAL A 134 -23.92 -6.73 7.60
CA VAL A 134 -23.95 -7.83 6.64
C VAL A 134 -25.30 -8.57 6.75
N PRO A 135 -26.10 -8.69 5.67
CA PRO A 135 -27.37 -9.42 5.74
C PRO A 135 -27.19 -10.92 6.07
N ASP A 136 -28.02 -11.50 6.96
CA ASP A 136 -28.01 -12.91 7.46
C ASP A 136 -27.80 -14.02 6.41
N HIS A 137 -28.04 -13.74 5.13
CA HIS A 137 -27.94 -14.69 4.02
C HIS A 137 -26.59 -14.63 3.28
N LEU A 138 -25.84 -13.55 3.50
CA LEU A 138 -24.46 -13.33 3.06
C LEU A 138 -23.49 -13.40 4.25
N ASP A 139 -24.02 -13.21 5.46
CA ASP A 139 -23.33 -13.36 6.73
C ASP A 139 -23.13 -14.84 7.13
N SER A 140 -21.88 -15.22 7.38
CA SER A 140 -21.45 -16.56 7.81
C SER A 140 -21.72 -16.82 9.30
N CYS A 141 -21.91 -15.76 10.11
CA CYS A 141 -22.27 -15.77 11.51
C CYS A 141 -23.50 -14.91 11.87
N PRO A 142 -24.74 -15.22 11.38
CA PRO A 142 -25.99 -14.42 11.49
C PRO A 142 -26.59 -14.13 12.87
N LEU A 143 -25.79 -14.16 13.92
CA LEU A 143 -26.14 -13.96 15.32
C LEU A 143 -25.00 -13.31 16.12
N SER A 144 -23.81 -13.12 15.52
CA SER A 144 -22.64 -12.56 16.18
C SER A 144 -22.09 -11.47 15.28
N ALA A 145 -22.15 -10.22 15.75
CA ALA A 145 -21.72 -9.07 14.98
C ALA A 145 -20.24 -9.17 14.63
N GLU A 146 -19.92 -8.89 13.38
CA GLU A 146 -18.59 -8.70 12.84
C GLU A 146 -17.75 -7.73 13.69
N THR A 147 -16.44 -8.00 13.75
CA THR A 147 -15.44 -7.14 14.35
C THR A 147 -14.56 -6.55 13.25
N TYR A 148 -15.02 -5.49 12.61
CA TYR A 148 -14.29 -4.74 11.56
C TYR A 148 -12.85 -4.40 11.98
N ASN A 149 -11.88 -5.24 11.59
CA ASN A 149 -10.48 -5.12 11.97
C ASN A 149 -9.52 -5.33 10.79
N LYS A 150 -10.05 -5.28 9.56
CA LYS A 150 -9.38 -5.51 8.27
C LYS A 150 -8.93 -6.96 8.05
N PHE A 151 -9.51 -7.92 8.76
CA PHE A 151 -9.23 -9.34 8.57
C PHE A 151 -10.53 -10.11 8.37
N GLN A 152 -10.80 -10.50 7.13
CA GLN A 152 -12.02 -11.25 6.77
C GLN A 152 -13.35 -10.52 7.06
N ASP A 153 -13.32 -9.20 7.24
CA ASP A 153 -14.49 -8.31 7.45
C ASP A 153 -15.65 -8.43 6.42
N GLU A 154 -15.47 -9.18 5.33
CA GLU A 154 -16.50 -9.43 4.31
C GLU A 154 -17.41 -10.64 4.63
N ASP A 155 -17.04 -11.49 5.60
CA ASP A 155 -17.75 -12.75 5.86
C ASP A 155 -18.84 -12.66 6.96
N GLY A 156 -18.92 -11.53 7.69
CA GLY A 156 -19.92 -11.28 8.74
C GLY A 156 -19.67 -12.02 10.04
N CYS A 157 -18.51 -12.65 10.21
CA CYS A 157 -18.13 -13.38 11.40
C CYS A 157 -17.08 -12.65 12.23
N PRO A 158 -17.32 -12.40 13.54
CA PRO A 158 -16.32 -11.82 14.42
C PRO A 158 -15.06 -12.68 14.42
N ASP A 159 -14.08 -12.15 13.73
CA ASP A 159 -12.79 -12.73 13.58
C ASP A 159 -11.93 -12.27 14.76
N THR A 160 -11.09 -13.19 15.24
CA THR A 160 -10.10 -12.86 16.26
C THR A 160 -8.79 -13.38 15.76
N VAL A 161 -7.97 -12.46 15.25
CA VAL A 161 -6.56 -12.76 15.00
C VAL A 161 -5.89 -13.00 16.35
N THR A 162 -5.73 -14.29 16.69
CA THR A 162 -4.83 -14.73 17.76
C THR A 162 -3.38 -14.84 17.27
N ASP A 163 -3.06 -14.11 16.20
CA ASP A 163 -1.69 -13.89 15.79
C ASP A 163 -1.21 -12.55 16.35
N SER A 164 -0.20 -12.61 17.21
CA SER A 164 0.48 -11.47 17.84
C SER A 164 1.19 -10.53 16.86
N SER A 165 0.97 -10.71 15.55
CA SER A 165 1.51 -9.93 14.45
C SER A 165 0.58 -8.80 13.98
N PHE A 166 -0.70 -8.80 14.38
CA PHE A 166 -1.71 -7.80 13.99
C PHE A 166 -2.33 -7.07 15.19
N VAL A 167 -1.72 -7.18 16.38
CA VAL A 167 -2.15 -6.42 17.55
C VAL A 167 -1.78 -4.96 17.31
N ASP A 168 -2.75 -4.07 17.41
CA ASP A 168 -2.60 -2.62 17.43
C ASP A 168 -3.21 -2.17 18.77
N THR A 169 -2.36 -1.95 19.76
CA THR A 169 -2.77 -1.79 21.16
C THR A 169 -3.37 -0.40 21.43
N ASP A 170 -3.12 0.61 20.60
CA ASP A 170 -3.67 1.97 20.75
C ASP A 170 -4.61 2.44 19.62
N ASN A 171 -4.83 1.60 18.61
CA ASN A 171 -5.77 1.76 17.49
C ASN A 171 -5.47 2.98 16.60
N ASP A 172 -4.21 3.27 16.33
CA ASP A 172 -3.82 4.31 15.38
C ASP A 172 -3.67 3.81 13.92
N GLY A 173 -3.78 2.49 13.70
CA GLY A 173 -3.65 1.86 12.40
C GLY A 173 -2.24 1.32 12.09
N ILE A 174 -1.30 1.41 13.02
CA ILE A 174 0.06 0.86 12.94
C ILE A 174 0.16 -0.33 13.91
N ILE A 175 0.49 -1.51 13.39
CA ILE A 175 0.57 -2.74 14.21
C ILE A 175 1.74 -2.66 15.23
N ASP A 176 1.54 -3.15 16.46
CA ASP A 176 2.50 -3.18 17.59
C ASP A 176 3.91 -3.68 17.20
N LYS A 177 4.00 -4.50 16.15
CA LYS A 177 5.27 -5.05 15.64
C LYS A 177 6.14 -4.00 14.94
N ILE A 178 5.53 -3.00 14.30
CA ILE A 178 6.21 -1.90 13.60
C ILE A 178 5.97 -0.55 14.28
N ASP A 179 5.02 -0.48 15.21
CA ASP A 179 4.76 0.62 16.11
C ASP A 179 5.78 0.64 17.27
N PHE A 180 6.51 1.75 17.39
CA PHE A 180 7.51 1.98 18.43
C PHE A 180 6.91 2.40 19.78
N CYS A 181 5.65 2.82 19.83
CA CYS A 181 4.96 3.31 21.02
C CYS A 181 3.80 2.46 21.53
N GLN A 182 3.22 1.51 20.82
CA GLN A 182 2.38 0.38 21.28
C GLN A 182 1.23 0.68 22.26
N THR A 183 0.98 1.92 22.65
CA THR A 183 0.06 2.29 23.74
C THR A 183 -0.31 3.77 23.69
N GLU A 184 0.33 4.54 22.83
CA GLU A 184 0.06 5.95 22.60
C GLU A 184 -0.16 6.15 21.10
N PRO A 185 -1.39 6.51 20.68
CA PRO A 185 -1.73 6.54 19.27
C PRO A 185 -1.03 7.68 18.53
N GLU A 186 -0.54 7.39 17.34
CA GLU A 186 0.07 8.32 16.38
C GLU A 186 -0.84 9.50 16.04
N ILE A 187 -0.21 10.64 15.72
CA ILE A 187 -0.88 11.85 15.25
C ILE A 187 -0.41 12.13 13.82
N PHE A 188 -1.15 11.60 12.84
CA PHE A 188 -0.89 11.82 11.41
C PHE A 188 -0.82 13.30 11.05
N ASN A 189 0.39 13.83 10.91
CA ASN A 189 0.67 15.25 10.67
C ASN A 189 1.71 15.50 9.55
N GLY A 190 2.25 14.44 8.93
CA GLY A 190 3.21 14.53 7.83
C GLY A 190 4.67 14.48 8.28
N TYR A 191 4.93 14.20 9.55
CA TYR A 191 6.27 14.02 10.13
C TYR A 191 6.31 12.65 10.77
N ARG A 192 7.25 11.79 10.38
CA ARG A 192 7.48 10.48 11.02
C ARG A 192 6.27 9.56 11.27
N ASP A 193 5.15 9.75 10.56
CA ASP A 193 3.88 9.03 10.75
C ASP A 193 3.93 7.49 10.47
N THR A 194 5.12 6.91 10.33
CA THR A 194 5.35 5.47 10.14
C THR A 194 5.95 4.79 11.37
N ASP A 195 6.33 5.52 12.41
CA ASP A 195 6.95 4.95 13.61
C ASP A 195 5.97 4.67 14.76
N GLY A 196 4.67 5.02 14.63
CA GLY A 196 3.61 4.65 15.58
C GLY A 196 3.66 5.43 16.89
N CYS A 197 4.43 6.51 16.94
CA CYS A 197 4.67 7.26 18.16
C CYS A 197 4.11 8.67 18.05
N PRO A 198 3.30 9.14 19.01
CA PRO A 198 2.77 10.49 18.96
C PRO A 198 3.93 11.46 18.88
N ASP A 199 3.99 12.16 17.75
CA ASP A 199 4.96 13.20 17.51
C ASP A 199 4.87 14.24 18.62
N VAL A 200 5.81 14.15 19.56
CA VAL A 200 5.94 15.12 20.62
C VAL A 200 6.24 16.46 20.00
N VAL A 201 5.24 17.34 20.08
CA VAL A 201 5.39 18.77 19.85
C VAL A 201 6.68 19.23 20.53
N LEU A 202 7.64 19.66 19.69
CA LEU A 202 8.97 20.16 20.04
C LEU A 202 9.10 20.58 21.51
N ASP A 203 9.86 19.79 22.27
CA ASP A 203 10.28 20.13 23.64
C ASP A 203 10.87 21.55 23.64
N THR A 204 10.22 22.45 24.38
CA THR A 204 10.45 23.90 24.36
C THR A 204 11.67 24.35 25.18
N GLU A 205 12.66 23.47 25.39
CA GLU A 205 13.93 23.82 26.03
C GLU A 205 15.15 23.56 25.12
N PHE A 206 15.16 24.20 23.95
CA PHE A 206 16.41 24.41 23.19
C PHE A 206 17.22 25.52 23.88
N SER A 207 18.14 25.11 24.75
CA SER A 207 19.18 26.00 25.31
C SER A 207 20.47 25.74 24.56
N ASP A 208 20.95 26.77 23.87
CA ASP A 208 22.22 26.84 23.14
C ASP A 208 22.86 28.17 23.57
N ALA A 209 23.76 28.08 24.54
CA ALA A 209 24.25 29.25 25.29
C ALA A 209 25.33 30.05 24.54
N ASP A 210 25.94 29.49 23.49
CA ASP A 210 26.90 30.20 22.63
C ASP A 210 26.46 30.38 21.18
N GLY A 211 25.35 29.74 20.78
CA GLY A 211 24.62 30.01 19.56
C GLY A 211 25.25 29.40 18.31
N ASP A 212 25.95 28.28 18.44
CA ASP A 212 26.57 27.58 17.32
C ASP A 212 25.64 26.54 16.64
N GLY A 213 24.43 26.36 17.16
CA GLY A 213 23.43 25.44 16.63
C GLY A 213 23.47 24.05 17.25
N ILE A 214 24.36 23.79 18.20
CA ILE A 214 24.42 22.55 18.97
C ILE A 214 23.83 22.82 20.36
N ALA A 215 22.82 22.04 20.78
CA ALA A 215 22.19 22.25 22.08
C ALA A 215 23.18 22.01 23.25
N ASP A 216 23.10 22.80 24.32
CA ASP A 216 23.96 22.75 25.53
C ASP A 216 24.10 21.34 26.15
N LYS A 217 23.11 20.47 25.93
CA LYS A 217 23.09 19.08 26.44
C LYS A 217 23.98 18.14 25.61
N SER A 218 24.19 18.47 24.34
CA SER A 218 24.98 17.71 23.35
C SER A 218 26.31 18.39 23.02
N ASP A 219 26.48 19.64 23.44
CA ASP A 219 27.70 20.43 23.28
C ASP A 219 28.73 20.12 24.38
N THR A 220 29.96 19.80 23.98
CA THR A 220 31.09 19.54 24.89
C THR A 220 31.67 20.82 25.48
N CYS A 221 31.53 21.95 24.78
CA CYS A 221 31.91 23.28 25.21
C CYS A 221 30.73 24.29 25.19
N PRO A 222 29.68 24.14 26.05
CA PRO A 222 28.41 24.91 26.04
C PRO A 222 28.45 26.44 26.21
N ASN A 223 29.62 27.07 26.10
CA ASN A 223 29.78 28.52 26.23
C ASN A 223 30.87 29.04 25.27
N GLN A 224 31.33 28.22 24.34
CA GLN A 224 32.31 28.55 23.33
C GLN A 224 31.84 28.00 21.98
N PRO A 225 31.45 28.88 21.04
CA PRO A 225 30.84 28.42 19.81
C PRO A 225 31.86 27.67 18.95
N GLU A 226 31.42 26.56 18.37
CA GLU A 226 32.16 25.78 17.40
C GLU A 226 32.68 26.64 16.25
N THR A 227 33.84 26.25 15.75
CA THR A 227 34.45 26.73 14.53
C THR A 227 34.25 25.71 13.43
N PHE A 228 33.11 25.74 12.73
CA PHE A 228 32.86 24.88 11.56
C PHE A 228 33.99 24.98 10.52
N ASN A 229 34.95 24.07 10.58
CA ASN A 229 36.18 24.10 9.78
C ASN A 229 36.56 22.72 9.23
N GLN A 230 35.59 21.79 9.24
CA GLN A 230 35.69 20.39 8.83
C GLN A 230 36.66 19.57 9.69
N TYR A 231 36.92 20.04 10.91
CA TYR A 231 37.78 19.36 11.86
C TYR A 231 37.08 19.36 13.22
N ALA A 232 36.51 18.20 13.55
CA ALA A 232 35.79 17.94 14.79
C ALA A 232 34.52 18.79 15.04
N ASP A 233 33.93 19.37 13.98
CA ASP A 233 32.73 20.23 13.98
C ASP A 233 31.44 19.66 14.65
N TYR A 234 31.47 18.45 15.20
CA TYR A 234 30.33 17.78 15.83
C TYR A 234 30.41 17.76 17.37
N ASP A 235 31.51 18.23 17.98
CA ASP A 235 31.67 18.19 19.43
C ASP A 235 31.34 19.51 20.15
N GLY A 236 31.07 20.59 19.41
CA GLY A 236 30.65 21.89 19.93
C GLY A 236 31.80 22.72 20.51
N CYS A 237 33.05 22.36 20.23
CA CYS A 237 34.23 23.02 20.78
C CYS A 237 35.07 23.71 19.71
N PRO A 238 35.47 24.99 19.89
CA PRO A 238 36.25 25.71 18.90
C PRO A 238 37.64 25.08 18.68
N ASP A 239 37.76 24.37 17.56
CA ASP A 239 38.98 23.72 17.13
C ASP A 239 39.74 24.49 16.04
N SER A 240 40.97 24.06 15.76
CA SER A 240 41.78 24.70 14.72
C SER A 240 42.70 23.72 14.03
N ILE A 241 42.67 23.77 12.70
CA ILE A 241 43.51 22.97 11.80
C ILE A 241 45.00 23.17 12.15
N PRO A 242 45.78 22.10 12.45
CA PRO A 242 47.20 22.23 12.79
C PRO A 242 48.05 22.68 11.59
N LEU A 243 48.74 23.81 11.72
CA LEU A 243 49.66 24.32 10.69
C LEU A 243 50.91 23.43 10.54
N PHE A 244 50.96 22.54 9.55
CA PHE A 244 52.18 21.79 9.23
C PHE A 244 52.95 22.35 8.02
N SER A 245 54.21 22.73 8.30
CA SER A 245 55.21 23.19 7.34
C SER A 245 56.07 22.01 6.89
N GLY A 246 55.69 21.35 5.78
CA GLY A 246 56.46 20.26 5.18
C GLY A 246 56.04 19.98 3.76
N LYS A 247 57.00 19.67 2.89
CA LYS A 247 56.75 19.25 1.50
C LYS A 247 56.43 17.76 1.54
N LEU A 248 55.16 17.41 1.65
CA LEU A 248 54.69 16.04 1.75
C LEU A 248 53.84 15.71 0.53
N ASN A 249 54.04 14.52 0.00
CA ASN A 249 53.22 13.90 -1.04
C ASN A 249 52.17 13.12 -0.24
N ASP A 250 51.05 13.78 -0.04
CA ASP A 250 49.92 13.44 0.84
C ASP A 250 48.76 14.19 0.17
N SER A 251 48.06 13.47 -0.72
CA SER A 251 47.25 14.08 -1.78
C SER A 251 45.84 14.42 -1.30
N ASP A 252 45.31 13.70 -0.32
CA ASP A 252 44.04 13.95 0.39
C ASP A 252 44.21 14.72 1.71
N ARG A 253 45.43 14.81 2.23
CA ARG A 253 45.82 15.66 3.37
C ARG A 253 45.24 15.21 4.70
N ASP A 254 45.09 13.92 4.89
CA ASP A 254 44.74 13.35 6.19
C ASP A 254 45.94 13.27 7.16
N GLY A 255 47.16 13.55 6.69
CA GLY A 255 48.37 13.55 7.50
C GLY A 255 49.20 12.26 7.43
N ILE A 256 48.77 11.28 6.63
CA ILE A 256 49.52 10.10 6.20
C ILE A 256 50.09 10.41 4.81
N MET A 257 51.30 9.94 4.49
CA MET A 257 51.91 10.25 3.19
C MET A 257 51.45 9.24 2.16
N ASP A 258 51.21 9.63 0.89
CA ASP A 258 50.78 8.77 -0.24
C ASP A 258 51.54 7.42 -0.37
N ALA A 259 52.77 7.34 0.16
CA ALA A 259 53.62 6.16 0.10
C ALA A 259 53.38 5.15 1.24
N ASP A 260 52.85 5.63 2.36
CA ASP A 260 52.49 4.89 3.57
C ASP A 260 50.96 4.88 3.78
N ASP A 261 50.22 5.44 2.83
CA ASP A 261 48.76 5.61 2.76
C ASP A 261 48.19 4.60 1.75
N ALA A 262 47.21 3.82 2.19
CA ALA A 262 46.54 2.78 1.41
C ALA A 262 45.46 3.35 0.49
N CYS A 263 44.93 4.54 0.79
CA CYS A 263 43.97 5.28 -0.03
C CYS A 263 44.47 6.71 -0.31
N PRO A 264 45.55 6.91 -1.10
CA PRO A 264 46.23 8.20 -1.25
C PRO A 264 45.44 9.37 -1.83
N LEU A 265 44.15 9.20 -2.13
CA LEU A 265 43.25 10.22 -2.66
C LEU A 265 41.99 10.38 -1.80
N GLU A 266 41.82 9.60 -0.74
CA GLU A 266 40.66 9.63 0.15
C GLU A 266 41.11 9.80 1.60
N PRO A 267 40.70 10.88 2.28
CA PRO A 267 41.25 11.22 3.58
C PRO A 267 40.71 10.33 4.71
N GLU A 268 41.61 9.80 5.54
CA GLU A 268 41.31 9.06 6.77
C GLU A 268 40.33 9.78 7.71
N ARG A 269 39.41 9.01 8.30
CA ARG A 269 38.50 9.42 9.38
C ARG A 269 39.02 8.89 10.73
N TYR A 270 39.89 9.69 11.36
CA TYR A 270 40.47 9.40 12.68
C TYR A 270 39.43 9.15 13.80
N ASN A 271 38.94 7.91 13.90
CA ASN A 271 37.85 7.48 14.77
C ASN A 271 38.31 6.41 15.80
N LYS A 272 39.61 6.07 15.85
CA LYS A 272 40.27 5.08 16.72
C LYS A 272 40.10 3.63 16.30
N PHE A 273 39.34 3.36 15.26
CA PHE A 273 39.46 2.17 14.45
C PHE A 273 40.47 2.48 13.33
N GLU A 274 41.25 1.50 12.90
CA GLU A 274 42.31 1.50 11.85
C GLU A 274 43.02 2.80 11.34
N ASP A 275 43.08 3.89 12.10
CA ASP A 275 43.55 5.27 11.78
C ASP A 275 45.01 5.45 11.27
N THR A 276 45.70 4.36 10.96
CA THR A 276 47.12 4.37 10.58
C THR A 276 47.35 3.95 9.13
N ASP A 277 46.33 3.54 8.40
CA ASP A 277 46.46 3.08 7.02
C ASP A 277 46.03 4.11 5.97
N GLY A 278 45.33 5.19 6.33
CA GLY A 278 45.06 6.32 5.42
C GLY A 278 43.77 6.17 4.64
N CYS A 279 42.84 5.30 5.06
CA CYS A 279 41.60 5.04 4.35
C CYS A 279 40.40 5.42 5.22
N PRO A 280 39.41 6.18 4.73
CA PRO A 280 38.26 6.58 5.53
C PRO A 280 37.48 5.36 6.05
N ASP A 281 37.59 5.13 7.36
CA ASP A 281 36.80 4.14 8.04
C ASP A 281 35.30 4.45 7.92
N ILE A 282 34.53 3.42 7.58
CA ILE A 282 33.07 3.44 7.49
C ILE A 282 32.50 3.07 8.87
N PRO A 283 31.75 3.93 9.59
CA PRO A 283 31.20 3.54 10.88
C PRO A 283 29.80 2.89 10.73
N LEU A 284 29.68 1.68 11.28
CA LEU A 284 28.49 0.88 11.63
C LEU A 284 27.32 1.00 10.63
N TYR A 285 27.22 0.17 9.59
CA TYR A 285 26.93 -1.26 9.69
C TYR A 285 27.73 -2.09 8.66
N SER A 286 28.49 -3.05 9.21
CA SER A 286 29.18 -4.20 8.60
C SER A 286 30.16 -3.96 7.44
N ILE A 287 31.45 -4.24 7.69
CA ILE A 287 32.54 -4.42 6.68
C ILE A 287 32.41 -5.80 6.01
N ASP A 288 31.15 -6.16 5.79
CA ASP A 288 30.68 -7.21 4.94
C ASP A 288 31.01 -6.99 3.46
N VAL A 289 32.17 -7.36 2.91
CA VAL A 289 32.29 -7.28 1.43
C VAL A 289 31.19 -8.17 0.87
N ASP A 290 30.30 -7.68 0.00
CA ASP A 290 29.37 -8.54 -0.76
C ASP A 290 30.03 -8.76 -2.13
N SER A 291 30.70 -9.90 -2.27
CA SER A 291 31.62 -10.17 -3.37
C SER A 291 30.93 -10.61 -4.67
N ASP A 292 29.70 -11.07 -4.60
CA ASP A 292 28.92 -11.39 -5.80
C ASP A 292 27.78 -10.42 -6.07
N GLN A 293 27.40 -9.54 -5.14
CA GLN A 293 26.39 -8.47 -5.27
C GLN A 293 24.96 -9.01 -5.30
N ASP A 294 24.63 -9.91 -4.38
CA ASP A 294 23.26 -10.39 -4.19
C ASP A 294 22.51 -9.72 -3.03
N GLY A 295 23.17 -8.89 -2.22
CA GLY A 295 22.58 -8.18 -1.09
C GLY A 295 22.86 -8.82 0.28
N VAL A 296 23.52 -9.98 0.33
CA VAL A 296 23.97 -10.62 1.58
C VAL A 296 25.48 -10.40 1.75
N PRO A 297 25.96 -9.86 2.89
CA PRO A 297 27.37 -9.60 3.09
C PRO A 297 28.18 -10.90 3.30
N ASN A 298 29.42 -11.04 2.77
CA ASN A 298 30.28 -12.26 2.85
C ASN A 298 30.42 -12.93 4.24
N SER A 299 30.19 -12.19 5.32
CA SER A 299 30.18 -12.66 6.72
C SER A 299 28.97 -13.51 7.06
N ALA A 300 27.84 -13.16 6.45
CA ALA A 300 26.53 -13.79 6.61
C ALA A 300 26.21 -14.69 5.41
N ASP A 301 26.80 -14.40 4.25
CA ASP A 301 26.68 -15.15 3.01
C ASP A 301 27.52 -16.44 3.05
N GLN A 302 26.85 -17.58 2.87
CA GLN A 302 27.45 -18.91 2.83
C GLN A 302 28.13 -19.24 1.49
N CYS A 303 27.80 -18.50 0.43
CA CYS A 303 28.42 -18.57 -0.89
C CYS A 303 28.94 -17.19 -1.39
N PRO A 304 29.97 -16.60 -0.73
CA PRO A 304 30.58 -15.27 -1.00
C PRO A 304 31.05 -14.90 -2.41
N THR A 305 30.75 -15.65 -3.45
CA THR A 305 31.25 -15.43 -4.82
C THR A 305 30.24 -15.87 -5.88
N VAL A 306 29.06 -16.33 -5.48
CA VAL A 306 27.99 -16.80 -6.35
C VAL A 306 26.66 -16.26 -5.82
N LYS A 307 26.06 -15.34 -6.58
CA LYS A 307 24.80 -14.68 -6.20
C LYS A 307 23.68 -15.65 -5.83
N GLU A 308 22.95 -15.29 -4.78
CA GLU A 308 21.66 -15.85 -4.39
C GLU A 308 20.61 -15.84 -5.52
N THR A 309 19.71 -16.81 -5.48
CA THR A 309 18.50 -16.93 -6.28
C THR A 309 17.25 -16.80 -5.41
N TYR A 310 16.76 -15.56 -5.28
CA TYR A 310 15.53 -15.22 -4.55
C TYR A 310 14.31 -16.04 -5.03
N ASN A 311 13.93 -17.09 -4.28
CA ASN A 311 12.84 -18.00 -4.66
C ASN A 311 11.93 -18.40 -3.48
N LYS A 312 11.99 -17.66 -2.36
CA LYS A 312 11.27 -17.87 -1.10
C LYS A 312 11.68 -19.11 -0.32
N PHE A 313 12.81 -19.74 -0.66
CA PHE A 313 13.35 -20.87 0.08
C PHE A 313 14.80 -20.56 0.43
N GLN A 314 15.10 -20.37 1.71
CA GLN A 314 16.44 -20.10 2.26
C GLN A 314 17.17 -18.84 1.76
N ASP A 315 16.48 -17.92 1.08
CA ASP A 315 16.93 -16.59 0.63
C ASP A 315 17.72 -15.69 1.65
N GLU A 316 17.83 -16.05 2.93
CA GLU A 316 18.61 -15.31 3.93
C GLU A 316 20.08 -15.76 4.01
N ASP A 317 20.47 -16.83 3.31
CA ASP A 317 21.75 -17.50 3.52
C ASP A 317 22.85 -17.18 2.49
N GLY A 318 22.51 -16.45 1.43
CA GLY A 318 23.43 -15.91 0.40
C GLY A 318 23.94 -16.96 -0.58
N CYS A 319 23.50 -18.22 -0.48
CA CYS A 319 23.84 -19.26 -1.42
C CYS A 319 22.72 -19.49 -2.43
N PRO A 320 22.98 -19.45 -3.76
CA PRO A 320 21.98 -19.76 -4.76
C PRO A 320 21.26 -21.05 -4.42
N ASP A 321 20.03 -20.89 -3.97
CA ASP A 321 19.14 -21.95 -3.62
C ASP A 321 18.73 -22.68 -4.89
N TYR A 322 19.54 -23.69 -5.21
CA TYR A 322 19.00 -24.85 -5.89
C TYR A 322 17.97 -25.45 -4.95
N VAL A 323 16.69 -25.25 -5.27
CA VAL A 323 15.76 -26.37 -5.21
C VAL A 323 16.44 -27.47 -6.01
N ALA A 324 17.16 -28.33 -5.29
CA ALA A 324 17.59 -29.58 -5.83
C ALA A 324 16.31 -30.25 -6.29
N ASP A 325 16.07 -30.22 -7.60
CA ASP A 325 15.69 -31.44 -8.23
C ASP A 325 16.66 -32.47 -7.66
N ASP A 326 16.12 -33.34 -6.82
CA ASP A 326 16.85 -34.17 -5.90
C ASP A 326 17.47 -35.34 -6.70
N LYS A 327 18.32 -34.98 -7.67
CA LYS A 327 18.97 -35.80 -8.69
C LYS A 327 20.03 -36.72 -8.10
N ASN A 328 20.14 -36.77 -6.78
CA ASN A 328 20.92 -37.78 -6.07
C ASN A 328 20.07 -38.92 -5.50
N ALA A 329 18.74 -38.84 -5.59
CA ALA A 329 17.91 -40.03 -5.53
C ALA A 329 17.88 -40.66 -6.93
N PRO A 330 18.19 -41.96 -7.08
CA PRO A 330 17.99 -42.62 -8.36
C PRO A 330 16.49 -42.55 -8.69
N ASP A 331 16.19 -42.01 -9.86
CA ASP A 331 14.92 -42.14 -10.57
C ASP A 331 15.29 -42.93 -11.84
N SER A 332 15.10 -44.25 -11.74
CA SER A 332 15.65 -45.22 -12.66
C SER A 332 14.89 -45.29 -14.00
N ASP A 333 13.69 -44.73 -14.08
CA ASP A 333 12.87 -44.68 -15.30
C ASP A 333 12.49 -43.27 -15.78
N GLY A 334 12.77 -42.24 -14.97
CA GLY A 334 12.78 -40.84 -15.37
C GLY A 334 11.40 -40.21 -15.42
N ASP A 335 10.44 -40.69 -14.62
CA ASP A 335 9.11 -40.11 -14.54
C ASP A 335 9.00 -38.94 -13.55
N GLY A 336 10.03 -38.67 -12.75
CA GLY A 336 10.00 -37.59 -11.75
C GLY A 336 9.61 -38.05 -10.33
N ILE A 337 9.31 -39.34 -10.14
CA ILE A 337 9.10 -39.98 -8.83
C ILE A 337 10.37 -40.78 -8.50
N ARG A 338 10.87 -40.64 -7.27
CA ARG A 338 12.18 -41.22 -6.87
C ARG A 338 12.05 -42.71 -6.59
N ASP A 339 13.05 -43.54 -6.91
CA ASP A 339 13.04 -45.02 -6.74
C ASP A 339 12.62 -45.53 -5.35
N TYR A 340 12.80 -44.73 -4.29
CA TYR A 340 12.41 -45.11 -2.93
C TYR A 340 10.94 -44.79 -2.59
N ALA A 341 10.33 -43.86 -3.34
CA ALA A 341 8.92 -43.46 -3.26
C ALA A 341 8.09 -44.09 -4.39
N ASP A 342 8.73 -44.50 -5.47
CA ASP A 342 8.16 -45.18 -6.63
C ASP A 342 7.90 -46.67 -6.36
N LEU A 343 6.65 -47.12 -6.54
CA LEU A 343 6.26 -48.53 -6.41
C LEU A 343 6.73 -49.39 -7.60
N CYS A 344 7.04 -48.76 -8.74
CA CYS A 344 7.58 -49.35 -9.95
C CYS A 344 8.88 -48.67 -10.46
N PRO A 345 10.02 -48.71 -9.71
CA PRO A 345 11.32 -48.03 -9.98
C PRO A 345 12.07 -48.33 -11.29
N THR A 346 11.42 -48.82 -12.32
CA THR A 346 12.02 -49.20 -13.61
C THR A 346 11.02 -49.08 -14.77
N ARG A 347 9.80 -48.60 -14.48
CA ARG A 347 8.73 -48.36 -15.43
C ARG A 347 8.09 -47.01 -15.09
N SER A 348 8.38 -46.02 -15.92
CA SER A 348 7.85 -44.66 -15.82
C SER A 348 6.32 -44.63 -15.68
N GLU A 349 5.85 -43.87 -14.71
CA GLU A 349 4.47 -43.43 -14.50
C GLU A 349 3.88 -42.78 -15.76
N THR A 350 2.55 -42.81 -15.84
CA THR A 350 1.74 -42.14 -16.85
C THR A 350 0.89 -41.05 -16.17
N PHE A 351 1.41 -39.81 -16.06
CA PHE A 351 0.65 -38.68 -15.50
C PHE A 351 -0.67 -38.45 -16.25
N ASN A 352 -1.78 -38.80 -15.61
CA ASN A 352 -3.11 -38.82 -16.22
C ASN A 352 -4.24 -38.42 -15.25
N GLY A 353 -3.91 -37.97 -14.04
CA GLY A 353 -4.84 -37.57 -12.98
C GLY A 353 -5.30 -38.71 -12.08
N PHE A 354 -4.79 -39.95 -12.25
CA PHE A 354 -5.18 -41.11 -11.47
C PHE A 354 -3.94 -41.77 -10.87
N GLN A 355 -3.80 -41.78 -9.55
CA GLN A 355 -2.67 -42.44 -8.87
C GLN A 355 -1.26 -41.97 -9.30
N ASP A 356 -1.16 -40.78 -9.91
CA ASP A 356 0.06 -40.10 -10.34
C ASP A 356 1.15 -39.91 -9.27
N GLU A 357 0.91 -40.28 -8.01
CA GLU A 357 1.88 -40.22 -6.91
C GLU A 357 2.54 -41.58 -6.61
N ASP A 358 2.09 -42.69 -7.22
CA ASP A 358 2.54 -44.04 -6.85
C ASP A 358 3.70 -44.60 -7.69
N GLY A 359 4.04 -43.96 -8.82
CA GLY A 359 5.19 -44.31 -9.68
C GLY A 359 4.97 -45.54 -10.56
N CYS A 360 3.79 -46.15 -10.52
CA CYS A 360 3.44 -47.29 -11.35
C CYS A 360 2.52 -46.92 -12.53
N PRO A 361 2.97 -47.04 -13.80
CA PRO A 361 2.16 -46.72 -14.97
C PRO A 361 0.79 -47.39 -14.93
N ASP A 362 -0.23 -46.55 -14.85
CA ASP A 362 -1.62 -46.96 -14.80
C ASP A 362 -1.98 -47.78 -16.03
N THR A 363 -2.16 -49.06 -15.81
CA THR A 363 -2.68 -49.96 -16.85
C THR A 363 -4.20 -49.98 -16.91
N ALA A 364 -4.87 -49.13 -16.14
CA ALA A 364 -6.30 -48.93 -16.25
C ALA A 364 -6.55 -47.93 -17.36
N SER A 365 -6.95 -48.44 -18.52
CA SER A 365 -7.51 -47.66 -19.63
C SER A 365 -8.52 -46.62 -19.10
N LEU A 366 -8.07 -45.38 -18.94
CA LEU A 366 -8.90 -44.22 -18.65
C LEU A 366 -9.59 -43.84 -19.95
N THR A 367 -10.64 -44.58 -20.28
CA THR A 367 -11.67 -44.01 -21.14
C THR A 367 -12.64 -43.29 -20.23
N ASP A 368 -12.68 -41.98 -20.40
CA ASP A 368 -13.75 -41.08 -20.00
C ASP A 368 -14.33 -40.61 -21.35
N ARG A 369 -15.44 -41.23 -21.76
CA ARG A 369 -15.92 -41.12 -23.15
C ARG A 369 -16.73 -39.86 -23.41
N ASP A 370 -17.24 -39.22 -22.38
CA ASP A 370 -18.04 -38.00 -22.37
C ASP A 370 -17.30 -36.80 -21.78
N GLY A 371 -16.17 -37.01 -21.11
CA GLY A 371 -15.24 -35.97 -20.71
C GLY A 371 -15.76 -35.15 -19.53
N ASP A 372 -16.50 -35.78 -18.62
CA ASP A 372 -16.98 -35.12 -17.40
C ASP A 372 -16.00 -35.19 -16.22
N GLY A 373 -14.89 -35.92 -16.35
CA GLY A 373 -13.91 -36.11 -15.29
C GLY A 373 -14.13 -37.35 -14.44
N ILE A 374 -15.20 -38.13 -14.68
CA ILE A 374 -15.47 -39.42 -14.04
C ILE A 374 -15.21 -40.54 -15.05
N ILE A 375 -14.25 -41.41 -14.72
CA ILE A 375 -13.86 -42.50 -15.63
C ILE A 375 -15.01 -43.47 -15.89
N ASP A 376 -15.13 -44.00 -17.12
CA ASP A 376 -16.20 -44.93 -17.57
C ASP A 376 -16.52 -46.10 -16.61
N THR A 377 -15.53 -46.50 -15.80
CA THR A 377 -15.64 -47.63 -14.87
C THR A 377 -16.26 -47.26 -13.52
N LYS A 378 -16.26 -45.97 -13.19
CA LYS A 378 -16.89 -45.36 -12.01
C LYS A 378 -18.13 -44.54 -12.37
N ASP A 379 -18.22 -44.09 -13.61
CA ASP A 379 -19.34 -43.39 -14.19
C ASP A 379 -20.54 -44.34 -14.42
N ALA A 380 -21.72 -43.96 -13.90
CA ALA A 380 -22.97 -44.68 -14.10
C ALA A 380 -23.60 -44.42 -15.47
N CYS A 381 -23.24 -43.32 -16.14
CA CYS A 381 -23.60 -42.95 -17.50
C CYS A 381 -22.38 -42.67 -18.42
N PRO A 382 -21.52 -43.68 -18.75
CA PRO A 382 -20.25 -43.58 -19.53
C PRO A 382 -20.27 -43.08 -20.98
N MET A 383 -21.30 -42.35 -21.36
CA MET A 383 -21.55 -41.79 -22.69
C MET A 383 -22.30 -40.45 -22.60
N GLU A 384 -22.72 -40.01 -21.42
CA GLU A 384 -23.47 -38.78 -21.17
C GLU A 384 -22.81 -38.01 -20.02
N ARG A 385 -22.27 -36.84 -20.36
CA ARG A 385 -21.52 -35.97 -19.45
C ARG A 385 -22.36 -35.57 -18.22
N GLU A 386 -21.80 -35.73 -17.02
CA GLU A 386 -22.37 -35.22 -15.76
C GLU A 386 -22.73 -33.72 -15.83
N THR A 387 -23.80 -33.35 -15.12
CA THR A 387 -24.27 -31.98 -14.96
C THR A 387 -23.99 -31.52 -13.53
N TYR A 388 -22.83 -30.88 -13.31
CA TYR A 388 -22.42 -30.36 -12.00
C TYR A 388 -23.40 -29.27 -11.48
N ASN A 389 -24.41 -29.69 -10.72
CA ASN A 389 -25.47 -28.81 -10.21
C ASN A 389 -25.74 -28.99 -8.71
N LYS A 390 -24.74 -29.52 -7.98
CA LYS A 390 -24.77 -29.83 -6.54
C LYS A 390 -25.80 -30.90 -6.17
N PHE A 391 -26.25 -31.71 -7.13
CA PHE A 391 -27.20 -32.79 -6.92
C PHE A 391 -26.72 -34.07 -7.60
N GLN A 392 -26.11 -34.94 -6.79
CA GLN A 392 -25.59 -36.26 -7.19
C GLN A 392 -24.43 -36.24 -8.20
N ASP A 393 -23.71 -35.11 -8.30
CA ASP A 393 -22.52 -34.86 -9.14
C ASP A 393 -21.33 -35.87 -9.01
N GLU A 394 -21.45 -36.92 -8.20
CA GLU A 394 -20.43 -37.96 -8.04
C GLU A 394 -20.74 -39.25 -8.83
N ASP A 395 -21.93 -39.36 -9.44
CA ASP A 395 -22.37 -40.60 -10.09
C ASP A 395 -22.15 -40.66 -11.61
N GLY A 396 -21.81 -39.54 -12.25
CA GLY A 396 -21.48 -39.45 -13.68
C GLY A 396 -22.71 -39.39 -14.58
N CYS A 397 -23.90 -39.24 -14.02
CA CYS A 397 -25.14 -39.19 -14.79
C CYS A 397 -25.75 -37.79 -14.78
N PRO A 398 -26.12 -37.23 -15.94
CA PRO A 398 -26.76 -35.92 -16.00
C PRO A 398 -28.07 -35.90 -15.21
N ASP A 399 -27.99 -35.28 -14.05
CA ASP A 399 -29.07 -35.23 -13.09
C ASP A 399 -29.79 -33.89 -13.12
N GLY A 400 -31.11 -33.94 -12.94
CA GLY A 400 -31.96 -32.74 -12.92
C GLY A 400 -32.73 -32.65 -11.62
N ILE A 401 -32.71 -31.46 -10.98
CA ILE A 401 -33.50 -31.18 -9.78
C ILE A 401 -34.99 -31.46 -10.07
N PRO A 402 -35.64 -32.44 -9.42
CA PRO A 402 -37.02 -32.80 -9.74
C PRO A 402 -37.99 -31.70 -9.31
N GLY A 403 -38.34 -30.79 -10.22
CA GLY A 403 -39.37 -29.79 -9.98
C GLY A 403 -39.21 -28.43 -10.68
N LEU A 404 -38.08 -28.13 -11.32
CA LEU A 404 -37.87 -26.82 -11.97
C LEU A 404 -37.75 -26.83 -13.51
N SER A 405 -37.74 -27.98 -14.19
CA SER A 405 -37.27 -28.05 -15.59
C SER A 405 -38.34 -27.88 -16.70
N SER A 406 -39.30 -26.95 -16.60
CA SER A 406 -40.26 -26.78 -17.71
C SER A 406 -40.74 -25.36 -18.00
N SER A 407 -40.07 -24.34 -17.48
CA SER A 407 -40.34 -22.95 -17.85
C SER A 407 -39.22 -22.48 -18.79
N ASP A 408 -39.64 -21.91 -19.91
CA ASP A 408 -38.88 -21.33 -21.02
C ASP A 408 -39.73 -20.11 -21.40
N PHE A 409 -39.43 -18.98 -20.77
CA PHE A 409 -40.33 -17.84 -20.66
C PHE A 409 -40.33 -16.97 -21.93
N ASP A 410 -39.20 -16.88 -22.63
CA ASP A 410 -39.06 -16.17 -23.90
C ASP A 410 -39.22 -17.06 -25.15
N GLY A 411 -39.16 -18.38 -24.99
CA GLY A 411 -39.53 -19.37 -25.99
C GLY A 411 -38.45 -19.65 -27.03
N ASP A 412 -37.17 -19.45 -26.70
CA ASP A 412 -36.05 -19.70 -27.59
C ASP A 412 -35.60 -21.18 -27.66
N GLY A 413 -36.08 -21.99 -26.72
CA GLY A 413 -35.82 -23.43 -26.62
C GLY A 413 -34.76 -23.83 -25.60
N ILE A 414 -34.19 -22.87 -24.89
CA ILE A 414 -33.38 -23.06 -23.68
C ILE A 414 -34.33 -22.84 -22.48
N VAL A 415 -34.13 -23.59 -21.39
CA VAL A 415 -35.02 -23.48 -20.21
C VAL A 415 -34.49 -22.39 -19.29
N ASP A 416 -35.36 -21.64 -18.61
CA ASP A 416 -35.02 -20.47 -17.76
C ASP A 416 -33.88 -20.72 -16.75
N LEU A 417 -33.61 -21.98 -16.39
CA LEU A 417 -32.57 -22.37 -15.44
C LEU A 417 -31.17 -22.57 -16.06
N LEU A 418 -31.14 -22.74 -17.39
CA LEU A 418 -29.94 -22.89 -18.22
C LEU A 418 -29.78 -21.70 -19.19
N ASP A 419 -30.71 -20.76 -19.11
CA ASP A 419 -30.77 -19.54 -19.90
C ASP A 419 -30.20 -18.39 -19.06
N LYS A 420 -29.12 -17.77 -19.52
CA LYS A 420 -28.53 -16.59 -18.86
C LYS A 420 -29.38 -15.34 -19.08
N CYS A 421 -30.24 -15.33 -20.08
CA CYS A 421 -31.16 -14.24 -20.39
C CYS A 421 -32.62 -14.73 -20.45
N PRO A 422 -33.23 -15.24 -19.34
CA PRO A 422 -34.55 -15.92 -19.34
C PRO A 422 -35.77 -15.14 -19.84
N LEU A 423 -35.60 -13.87 -20.21
CA LEU A 423 -36.65 -12.97 -20.66
C LEU A 423 -36.44 -12.51 -22.11
N GLU A 424 -35.31 -12.84 -22.73
CA GLU A 424 -34.91 -12.40 -24.07
C GLU A 424 -34.46 -13.56 -24.94
N ALA A 425 -35.29 -13.92 -25.91
CA ALA A 425 -35.05 -15.08 -26.76
C ALA A 425 -33.74 -15.00 -27.57
N GLU A 426 -32.95 -16.07 -27.51
CA GLU A 426 -31.73 -16.31 -28.30
C GLU A 426 -31.92 -16.12 -29.82
N VAL A 427 -30.84 -15.66 -30.48
CA VAL A 427 -30.69 -15.54 -31.92
C VAL A 427 -29.74 -16.62 -32.45
N VAL A 428 -30.28 -17.82 -32.71
CA VAL A 428 -29.52 -18.96 -33.27
C VAL A 428 -28.79 -18.61 -34.57
N ASN A 429 -27.47 -18.41 -34.48
CA ASN A 429 -26.60 -17.93 -35.55
C ASN A 429 -25.28 -18.72 -35.69
N GLY A 430 -24.96 -19.62 -34.76
CA GLY A 430 -23.78 -20.49 -34.77
C GLY A 430 -22.63 -20.03 -33.87
N TYR A 431 -22.77 -18.88 -33.23
CA TYR A 431 -21.90 -18.35 -32.18
C TYR A 431 -22.69 -18.39 -30.87
N GLN A 432 -22.05 -18.80 -29.77
CA GLN A 432 -22.60 -18.86 -28.38
C GLN A 432 -24.07 -19.29 -28.16
N ASP A 433 -24.73 -19.96 -29.12
CA ASP A 433 -26.15 -20.37 -29.15
C ASP A 433 -26.63 -21.27 -27.98
N THR A 434 -25.78 -21.56 -27.00
CA THR A 434 -26.07 -22.43 -25.85
C THR A 434 -26.34 -21.69 -24.55
N ASP A 435 -26.09 -20.38 -24.48
CA ASP A 435 -26.20 -19.65 -23.23
C ASP A 435 -27.50 -18.86 -23.05
N GLY A 436 -28.35 -18.79 -24.09
CA GLY A 436 -29.70 -18.22 -24.03
C GLY A 436 -29.74 -16.70 -24.17
N CYS A 437 -28.61 -16.05 -24.40
CA CYS A 437 -28.53 -14.61 -24.55
C CYS A 437 -28.39 -14.19 -26.02
N PRO A 438 -29.24 -13.28 -26.53
CA PRO A 438 -29.17 -12.87 -27.92
C PRO A 438 -27.81 -12.22 -28.24
N ASP A 439 -27.00 -12.90 -29.05
CA ASP A 439 -25.75 -12.34 -29.56
C ASP A 439 -26.03 -11.09 -30.40
N ILE A 440 -25.61 -9.93 -29.88
CA ILE A 440 -25.54 -8.69 -30.65
C ILE A 440 -24.44 -8.83 -31.70
N SER A 441 -24.86 -9.22 -32.92
CA SER A 441 -24.02 -9.38 -34.11
C SER A 441 -22.85 -8.38 -34.19
N ILE A 442 -21.63 -8.86 -34.04
CA ILE A 442 -20.43 -8.16 -34.50
C ILE A 442 -20.05 -8.82 -35.83
N MET A 443 -20.50 -8.22 -36.93
CA MET A 443 -20.14 -8.65 -38.28
C MET A 443 -18.76 -8.07 -38.58
N ASP A 444 -17.77 -8.93 -38.83
CA ASP A 444 -16.41 -8.60 -39.28
C ASP A 444 -16.17 -9.44 -40.55
N SER A 445 -16.38 -8.80 -41.70
CA SER A 445 -16.55 -9.46 -42.99
C SER A 445 -15.23 -9.86 -43.65
N ASP A 446 -14.10 -9.31 -43.22
CA ASP A 446 -12.75 -9.66 -43.68
C ASP A 446 -11.83 -10.23 -42.60
N ASN A 447 -12.27 -10.26 -41.34
CA ASN A 447 -11.61 -10.87 -40.18
C ASN A 447 -10.26 -10.23 -39.88
N ASP A 448 -10.17 -8.92 -39.99
CA ASP A 448 -8.98 -8.18 -39.57
C ASP A 448 -9.00 -7.75 -38.10
N GLY A 449 -10.11 -7.99 -37.39
CA GLY A 449 -10.30 -7.66 -35.97
C GLY A 449 -11.13 -6.40 -35.75
N ILE A 450 -11.45 -5.64 -36.81
CA ILE A 450 -12.27 -4.43 -36.74
C ILE A 450 -13.67 -4.74 -37.29
N ARG A 451 -14.70 -4.50 -36.47
CA ARG A 451 -16.09 -4.77 -36.88
C ARG A 451 -16.51 -3.92 -38.08
N ASP A 452 -17.30 -4.46 -39.01
CA ASP A 452 -17.84 -3.83 -40.23
C ASP A 452 -18.47 -2.43 -40.01
N SER A 453 -18.97 -2.17 -38.79
CA SER A 453 -19.58 -0.90 -38.42
C SER A 453 -18.59 0.21 -38.06
N LEU A 454 -17.35 -0.16 -37.72
CA LEU A 454 -16.22 0.74 -37.42
C LEU A 454 -15.16 0.71 -38.53
N ASP A 455 -15.10 -0.38 -39.28
CA ASP A 455 -14.21 -0.57 -40.42
C ASP A 455 -14.63 0.29 -41.63
N GLN A 456 -13.71 1.10 -42.15
CA GLN A 456 -13.91 1.91 -43.36
C GLN A 456 -13.80 1.10 -44.66
N CYS A 457 -13.19 -0.08 -44.61
CA CYS A 457 -13.06 -1.04 -45.69
C CYS A 457 -13.58 -2.46 -45.33
N PRO A 458 -14.89 -2.67 -45.00
CA PRO A 458 -15.54 -3.91 -44.50
C PRO A 458 -15.46 -5.22 -45.31
N THR A 459 -14.50 -5.35 -46.22
CA THR A 459 -14.32 -6.49 -47.13
C THR A 459 -12.86 -6.67 -47.53
N GLN A 460 -11.96 -5.80 -47.07
CA GLN A 460 -10.54 -5.86 -47.32
C GLN A 460 -9.82 -5.76 -45.98
N PRO A 461 -9.16 -6.83 -45.54
CA PRO A 461 -8.55 -6.85 -44.22
C PRO A 461 -7.42 -5.83 -44.12
N GLU A 462 -7.34 -5.14 -42.99
CA GLU A 462 -6.27 -4.24 -42.59
C GLU A 462 -4.88 -4.89 -42.69
N THR A 463 -3.88 -4.05 -42.92
CA THR A 463 -2.46 -4.37 -42.95
C THR A 463 -1.78 -3.86 -41.69
N TRP A 464 -1.97 -4.53 -40.55
CA TRP A 464 -1.37 -4.22 -39.25
C TRP A 464 0.12 -3.86 -39.34
N ASN A 465 0.44 -2.56 -39.31
CA ASN A 465 1.79 -2.04 -39.50
C ASN A 465 2.10 -0.81 -38.62
N ARG A 466 1.22 -0.48 -37.66
CA ARG A 466 1.27 0.68 -36.73
C ARG A 466 1.01 2.05 -37.36
N TYR A 467 0.77 2.12 -38.66
CA TYR A 467 0.30 3.32 -39.32
C TYR A 467 -1.20 3.17 -39.58
N ILE A 468 -2.03 4.07 -39.04
CA ILE A 468 -3.47 4.18 -39.34
C ILE A 468 -4.33 2.90 -39.10
N ASP A 469 -3.77 1.84 -38.49
CA ASP A 469 -4.43 0.54 -38.18
C ASP A 469 -5.85 0.63 -37.56
N SER A 470 -6.22 1.77 -36.95
CA SER A 470 -7.57 2.02 -36.41
C SER A 470 -8.70 2.16 -37.45
N ASP A 471 -8.41 2.31 -38.75
CA ASP A 471 -9.43 2.60 -39.77
C ASP A 471 -9.96 1.39 -40.55
N GLY A 472 -9.32 0.23 -40.42
CA GLY A 472 -9.71 -1.05 -41.05
C GLY A 472 -9.44 -1.11 -42.56
N CYS A 473 -8.72 -0.14 -43.12
CA CYS A 473 -8.38 -0.11 -44.53
C CYS A 473 -6.92 -0.46 -44.81
N PRO A 474 -6.64 -1.50 -45.63
CA PRO A 474 -5.27 -1.90 -45.91
C PRO A 474 -4.41 -0.76 -46.46
N ASP A 475 -3.37 -0.45 -45.70
CA ASP A 475 -2.36 0.50 -46.13
C ASP A 475 -1.54 -0.02 -47.32
N ASN A 476 -1.16 0.91 -48.21
CA ASN A 476 -0.49 0.52 -49.44
C ASN A 476 0.90 -0.07 -49.14
N PRO A 477 1.23 -1.27 -49.66
CA PRO A 477 2.48 -1.99 -49.39
C PRO A 477 3.68 -1.45 -50.20
N GLY A 478 3.78 -0.13 -50.34
CA GLY A 478 4.73 0.53 -51.24
C GLY A 478 5.58 1.61 -50.60
N GLU A 479 5.30 2.01 -49.36
CA GLU A 479 6.05 3.03 -48.66
C GLU A 479 6.84 2.34 -47.55
N LEU A 480 8.14 2.65 -47.54
CA LEU A 480 9.07 2.11 -46.56
C LEU A 480 8.89 2.95 -45.30
N ASP A 481 8.95 2.32 -44.16
CA ASP A 481 9.19 2.93 -42.86
C ASP A 481 10.52 2.31 -42.42
N ALA A 482 11.60 3.03 -42.64
CA ALA A 482 12.95 2.48 -42.59
C ALA A 482 13.55 2.44 -41.17
N ASP A 483 12.92 3.08 -40.19
CA ASP A 483 13.27 3.04 -38.78
C ASP A 483 12.19 2.45 -37.87
N PHE A 484 11.03 2.11 -38.43
CA PHE A 484 9.95 1.35 -37.81
C PHE A 484 9.28 2.08 -36.64
N ASP A 485 9.17 3.39 -36.72
CA ASP A 485 8.43 4.18 -35.72
C ASP A 485 6.93 4.30 -36.00
N GLY A 486 6.45 3.79 -37.14
CA GLY A 486 5.04 3.86 -37.53
C GLY A 486 4.71 5.08 -38.40
N ILE A 487 5.68 5.91 -38.77
CA ILE A 487 5.53 7.05 -39.69
C ILE A 487 6.25 6.72 -41.00
N LEU A 488 5.53 6.69 -42.12
CA LEU A 488 6.12 6.31 -43.41
C LEU A 488 7.22 7.29 -43.86
N ASP A 489 8.32 6.79 -44.44
CA ASP A 489 9.47 7.56 -44.99
C ASP A 489 9.05 8.78 -45.86
N SER A 490 7.85 8.72 -46.46
CA SER A 490 7.33 9.75 -47.37
C SER A 490 6.80 10.99 -46.63
N VAL A 491 6.40 10.82 -45.38
CA VAL A 491 5.85 11.85 -44.48
C VAL A 491 6.70 12.06 -43.23
N ASP A 492 7.61 11.13 -42.94
CA ASP A 492 8.62 11.22 -41.90
C ASP A 492 9.73 12.24 -42.25
N ALA A 493 10.00 13.17 -41.34
CA ALA A 493 11.06 14.16 -41.42
C ALA A 493 12.46 13.59 -41.08
N CYS A 494 12.53 12.48 -40.34
CA CYS A 494 13.72 11.71 -40.01
C CYS A 494 13.62 10.20 -40.35
N PRO A 495 13.48 9.80 -41.65
CA PRO A 495 13.24 8.42 -42.15
C PRO A 495 14.25 7.30 -41.83
N LEU A 496 15.16 7.49 -40.89
CA LEU A 496 16.17 6.51 -40.48
C LEU A 496 16.44 6.56 -38.97
N VAL A 497 15.69 7.39 -38.23
CA VAL A 497 15.82 7.58 -36.79
C VAL A 497 14.41 7.55 -36.19
N PRO A 498 14.08 6.51 -35.41
CA PRO A 498 12.72 6.33 -34.92
C PRO A 498 12.26 7.48 -34.02
N GLU A 499 11.03 7.94 -34.22
CA GLU A 499 10.30 8.85 -33.33
C GLU A 499 10.20 8.33 -31.89
N ARG A 500 10.16 9.26 -30.94
CA ARG A 500 9.92 9.00 -29.52
C ARG A 500 8.61 9.65 -29.09
N TYR A 501 7.53 8.89 -29.17
CA TYR A 501 6.20 9.26 -28.66
C TYR A 501 6.25 9.76 -27.20
N ASN A 502 6.29 11.07 -27.01
CA ASN A 502 6.44 11.72 -25.70
C ASN A 502 5.46 12.89 -25.46
N GLY A 503 4.48 13.08 -26.36
CA GLY A 503 3.45 14.10 -26.25
C GLY A 503 3.84 15.47 -26.82
N PHE A 504 5.05 15.58 -27.40
CA PHE A 504 5.55 16.77 -28.08
C PHE A 504 5.91 16.37 -29.51
N GLU A 505 5.45 17.14 -30.51
CA GLU A 505 5.72 17.02 -31.96
C GLU A 505 5.71 15.61 -32.63
N ASP A 506 5.22 14.55 -31.95
CA ASP A 506 5.09 13.11 -32.31
C ASP A 506 4.48 12.72 -33.69
N THR A 507 4.12 13.68 -34.54
CA THR A 507 3.57 13.44 -35.88
C THR A 507 4.55 13.73 -37.02
N ASP A 508 5.76 14.21 -36.71
CA ASP A 508 6.73 14.61 -37.72
C ASP A 508 7.81 13.54 -38.01
N GLY A 509 7.90 12.49 -37.19
CA GLY A 509 8.78 11.33 -37.40
C GLY A 509 10.22 11.56 -36.94
N CYS A 510 10.49 12.67 -36.25
CA CYS A 510 11.81 12.96 -35.72
C CYS A 510 11.81 12.87 -34.20
N PRO A 511 12.64 12.01 -33.57
CA PRO A 511 12.70 11.91 -32.12
C PRO A 511 12.85 13.28 -31.48
N ASP A 512 11.80 13.65 -30.75
CA ASP A 512 11.72 14.92 -30.07
C ASP A 512 12.66 14.92 -28.87
N PHE A 513 13.88 15.27 -29.20
CA PHE A 513 14.88 15.66 -28.26
C PHE A 513 14.45 17.01 -27.68
N PRO A 514 14.13 17.13 -26.36
CA PRO A 514 14.16 18.45 -25.73
C PRO A 514 15.56 18.97 -25.97
N SER A 515 15.68 19.90 -26.93
CA SER A 515 16.91 20.36 -27.58
C SER A 515 18.14 19.91 -26.81
N TYR A 516 18.70 18.74 -27.18
CA TYR A 516 19.70 18.07 -26.34
C TYR A 516 20.75 19.08 -25.95
N LEU A 517 20.72 19.38 -24.66
CA LEU A 517 21.77 20.04 -23.95
C LEU A 517 22.99 19.17 -24.15
N THR A 518 23.84 19.55 -25.10
CA THR A 518 25.24 19.12 -25.15
C THR A 518 26.05 19.68 -23.99
N ASP A 519 25.36 20.07 -22.94
CA ASP A 519 25.80 20.92 -21.87
C ASP A 519 25.75 19.98 -20.69
N VAL A 520 26.94 19.44 -20.40
CA VAL A 520 27.21 18.65 -19.21
C VAL A 520 26.68 19.41 -18.02
N ASP A 521 25.98 18.75 -17.11
CA ASP A 521 25.69 19.23 -15.75
C ASP A 521 26.72 18.53 -14.86
N SER A 522 27.66 19.28 -14.28
CA SER A 522 28.85 18.73 -13.64
C SER A 522 28.77 18.61 -12.12
N ASP A 523 27.76 19.22 -11.51
CA ASP A 523 27.43 19.13 -10.08
C ASP A 523 26.08 18.47 -9.81
N PHE A 524 25.34 18.11 -10.86
CA PHE A 524 24.13 17.30 -10.84
C PHE A 524 22.97 17.96 -10.11
N ASP A 525 22.88 19.28 -10.18
CA ASP A 525 21.77 20.02 -9.60
C ASP A 525 20.56 20.13 -10.55
N GLY A 526 20.66 19.69 -11.81
CA GLY A 526 19.58 19.75 -12.80
C GLY A 526 19.66 20.97 -13.72
N ILE A 527 20.65 21.85 -13.54
CA ILE A 527 20.95 23.00 -14.39
C ILE A 527 22.26 22.73 -15.13
N VAL A 528 22.19 22.73 -16.46
CA VAL A 528 23.37 22.42 -17.29
C VAL A 528 24.44 23.51 -17.27
N ASN A 529 25.72 23.13 -17.34
CA ASN A 529 26.90 24.03 -17.23
C ASN A 529 26.88 25.29 -18.12
N THR A 530 26.10 25.32 -19.20
CA THR A 530 25.99 26.50 -20.09
C THR A 530 24.94 27.51 -19.63
N LYS A 531 24.00 27.09 -18.79
CA LYS A 531 22.98 27.91 -18.13
C LYS A 531 23.26 28.11 -16.64
N ASP A 532 24.07 27.23 -16.08
CA ASP A 532 24.55 27.26 -14.73
C ASP A 532 25.73 28.26 -14.58
N ASN A 533 25.58 29.20 -13.63
CA ASN A 533 26.58 30.20 -13.27
C ASN A 533 27.66 29.65 -12.32
N CYS A 534 27.38 28.54 -11.63
CA CYS A 534 28.31 27.78 -10.81
C CYS A 534 28.42 26.30 -11.22
N PRO A 535 28.91 25.98 -12.44
CA PRO A 535 28.99 24.63 -13.05
C PRO A 535 29.71 23.48 -12.32
N LEU A 536 30.06 23.61 -11.06
CA LEU A 536 30.79 22.62 -10.26
C LEU A 536 30.34 22.63 -8.79
N VAL A 537 29.33 23.44 -8.45
CA VAL A 537 28.79 23.58 -7.11
C VAL A 537 27.26 23.55 -7.20
N PRO A 538 26.61 22.50 -6.69
CA PRO A 538 25.20 22.28 -6.94
C PRO A 538 24.32 23.34 -6.26
N GLU A 539 23.30 23.79 -6.98
CA GLU A 539 22.23 24.67 -6.52
C GLU A 539 21.52 24.15 -5.27
N THR A 540 21.08 25.09 -4.44
CA THR A 540 20.22 24.85 -3.29
C THR A 540 18.82 25.39 -3.57
N TYR A 541 17.93 24.52 -4.05
CA TYR A 541 16.52 24.83 -4.34
C TYR A 541 15.78 25.42 -3.13
N ASN A 542 15.71 26.75 -3.05
CA ASN A 542 15.16 27.48 -1.90
C ASN A 542 14.14 28.56 -2.31
N LYS A 543 13.67 28.52 -3.58
CA LYS A 543 12.75 29.46 -4.23
C LYS A 543 13.33 30.85 -4.45
N PHE A 544 14.64 31.02 -4.33
CA PHE A 544 15.34 32.27 -4.59
C PHE A 544 16.48 31.99 -5.56
N GLN A 545 16.35 32.49 -6.79
CA GLN A 545 17.35 32.37 -7.85
C GLN A 545 17.73 30.94 -8.30
N ASP A 546 16.96 29.93 -7.88
CA ASP A 546 16.96 28.52 -8.32
C ASP A 546 17.04 28.20 -9.84
N GLU A 547 17.04 29.20 -10.74
CA GLU A 547 17.24 29.00 -12.18
C GLU A 547 18.70 29.26 -12.62
N ASP A 548 19.57 29.73 -11.72
CA ASP A 548 20.89 30.25 -12.05
C ASP A 548 22.06 29.28 -11.77
N GLY A 549 21.80 28.17 -11.06
CA GLY A 549 22.74 27.05 -10.86
C GLY A 549 23.79 27.31 -9.78
N CYS A 550 23.66 28.38 -9.01
CA CYS A 550 24.59 28.71 -7.94
C CYS A 550 23.92 28.55 -6.58
N PRO A 551 24.48 27.77 -5.63
CA PRO A 551 23.90 27.63 -4.30
C PRO A 551 23.63 28.98 -3.66
N ASP A 552 22.35 29.32 -3.65
CA ASP A 552 21.86 30.54 -3.11
C ASP A 552 21.74 30.45 -1.60
N TYR A 553 22.38 31.36 -0.92
CA TYR A 553 22.23 31.47 0.52
C TYR A 553 21.17 32.51 0.82
N VAL A 554 20.00 32.07 1.28
CA VAL A 554 19.06 32.93 1.99
C VAL A 554 19.64 33.19 3.40
N ALA A 555 20.70 34.00 3.45
CA ALA A 555 21.12 34.61 4.71
C ALA A 555 19.93 35.44 5.19
N ASP A 556 19.44 35.13 6.39
CA ASP A 556 18.67 36.01 7.26
C ASP A 556 18.51 37.44 6.68
N ASP A 557 17.39 37.65 6.00
CA ASP A 557 16.81 38.96 5.65
C ASP A 557 17.77 40.09 5.20
N LYS A 558 18.78 39.81 4.35
CA LYS A 558 19.65 40.88 3.82
C LYS A 558 20.07 40.78 2.35
N SER A 559 19.16 40.42 1.42
CA SER A 559 19.48 40.54 -0.02
C SER A 559 18.30 40.84 -0.95
N ALA A 560 17.14 41.27 -0.44
CA ALA A 560 16.08 41.71 -1.34
C ALA A 560 16.39 43.15 -1.85
N PRO A 561 16.20 43.45 -3.16
CA PRO A 561 16.36 44.79 -3.69
C PRO A 561 15.54 45.79 -2.87
N ASP A 562 16.15 46.88 -2.44
CA ASP A 562 15.54 48.00 -1.72
C ASP A 562 16.01 49.27 -2.45
N SER A 563 15.20 49.68 -3.42
CA SER A 563 15.55 50.63 -4.47
C SER A 563 15.66 52.06 -3.96
N ASP A 564 15.03 52.39 -2.83
CA ASP A 564 15.15 53.69 -2.18
C ASP A 564 15.86 53.68 -0.82
N GLY A 565 16.18 52.49 -0.31
CA GLY A 565 17.10 52.26 0.79
C GLY A 565 16.48 52.51 2.16
N ASP A 566 15.17 52.37 2.30
CA ASP A 566 14.47 52.60 3.55
C ASP A 566 14.46 51.38 4.49
N GLY A 567 14.85 50.20 4.01
CA GLY A 567 14.91 48.96 4.76
C GLY A 567 13.71 48.03 4.57
N ILE A 568 12.73 48.43 3.75
CA ILE A 568 11.65 47.60 3.25
C ILE A 568 12.05 47.15 1.85
N ASN A 569 11.82 45.87 1.51
CA ASN A 569 12.23 45.39 0.20
C ASN A 569 11.23 45.77 -0.90
N ASP A 570 11.71 45.99 -2.12
CA ASP A 570 10.94 46.36 -3.31
C ASP A 570 9.75 45.43 -3.60
N ARG A 571 9.76 44.20 -3.07
CA ARG A 571 8.71 43.20 -3.26
C ARG A 571 7.51 43.44 -2.33
N ILE A 572 7.74 43.97 -1.14
CA ILE A 572 6.69 44.30 -0.15
C ILE A 572 6.46 45.81 -0.01
N ASP A 573 7.32 46.62 -0.61
CA ASP A 573 7.21 48.07 -0.71
C ASP A 573 6.18 48.48 -1.79
N HIS A 574 5.15 49.22 -1.39
CA HIS A 574 4.12 49.78 -2.28
C HIS A 574 4.57 51.03 -3.02
N CYS A 575 5.65 51.66 -2.57
CA CYS A 575 6.33 52.77 -3.21
C CYS A 575 7.85 52.52 -3.39
N PRO A 576 8.30 51.54 -4.22
CA PRO A 576 9.71 51.11 -4.40
C PRO A 576 10.74 52.14 -4.89
N ASN A 577 10.40 53.42 -4.94
CA ASN A 577 11.30 54.49 -5.38
C ASN A 577 11.15 55.75 -4.50
N GLN A 578 10.42 55.65 -3.39
CA GLN A 578 10.20 56.73 -2.44
C GLN A 578 10.35 56.20 -1.02
N PRO A 579 11.42 56.59 -0.31
CA PRO A 579 11.72 55.98 0.98
C PRO A 579 10.64 56.32 2.00
N GLU A 580 10.25 55.30 2.75
CA GLU A 580 9.35 55.36 3.89
C GLU A 580 9.81 56.41 4.90
N THR A 581 8.81 57.08 5.46
CA THR A 581 8.96 58.01 6.56
C THR A 581 8.61 57.31 7.88
N PHE A 582 9.51 56.46 8.43
CA PHE A 582 9.33 55.78 9.73
C PHE A 582 8.89 56.74 10.85
N ASN A 583 7.59 56.83 11.08
CA ASN A 583 6.98 57.81 11.95
C ASN A 583 5.87 57.22 12.84
N GLY A 584 5.67 55.90 12.77
CA GLY A 584 4.70 55.12 13.56
C GLY A 584 3.36 54.97 12.87
N ILE A 585 3.26 55.30 11.59
CA ILE A 585 2.05 55.26 10.77
C ILE A 585 2.44 54.51 9.52
N LEU A 586 1.72 53.42 9.19
CA LEU A 586 1.91 52.61 7.99
C LEU A 586 3.38 52.28 7.63
N ASP A 587 4.28 52.23 8.63
CA ASP A 587 5.74 52.04 8.50
C ASP A 587 6.16 50.68 7.86
N THR A 588 5.21 49.87 7.39
CA THR A 588 5.42 48.58 6.72
C THR A 588 4.97 48.59 5.26
N ASP A 589 4.31 49.64 4.79
CA ASP A 589 3.80 49.70 3.41
C ASP A 589 4.81 50.26 2.41
N GLY A 590 5.89 50.90 2.88
CA GLY A 590 6.99 51.43 2.04
C GLY A 590 6.68 52.78 1.39
N CYS A 591 5.55 53.42 1.71
CA CYS A 591 5.12 54.69 1.14
C CYS A 591 5.24 55.88 2.11
N PRO A 592 5.86 57.01 1.70
CA PRO A 592 6.06 58.15 2.61
C PRO A 592 4.75 58.81 3.08
N ASP A 593 4.49 58.71 4.39
CA ASP A 593 3.27 59.20 5.04
C ASP A 593 3.21 60.69 5.40
N ASN A 594 4.07 61.49 4.79
CA ASN A 594 4.16 62.93 5.07
C ASN A 594 2.89 63.75 4.74
N TYR A 595 1.89 63.13 4.12
CA TYR A 595 0.60 63.72 3.77
C TYR A 595 -0.50 63.46 4.82
N ILE A 596 -0.28 62.51 5.74
CA ILE A 596 -1.21 62.16 6.81
C ILE A 596 -1.04 63.20 7.93
N SER A 597 -2.12 63.91 8.26
CA SER A 597 -2.10 64.97 9.26
C SER A 597 -2.00 64.36 10.66
N ASN A 598 -0.96 64.72 11.45
CA ASN A 598 -0.71 64.24 12.83
C ASN A 598 -1.73 64.74 13.89
N ILE A 599 -3.00 64.91 13.51
CA ILE A 599 -4.08 65.19 14.45
C ILE A 599 -4.60 63.82 14.86
N ASP A 600 -4.45 63.51 16.14
CA ASP A 600 -4.90 62.28 16.80
C ASP A 600 -5.80 62.75 17.96
N SER A 601 -7.10 62.64 17.74
CA SER A 601 -8.15 63.29 18.54
C SER A 601 -8.45 62.55 19.84
N ASP A 602 -8.23 61.23 19.91
CA ASP A 602 -8.49 60.38 21.08
C ASP A 602 -7.22 59.78 21.71
N HIS A 603 -6.07 60.01 21.09
CA HIS A 603 -4.73 59.74 21.58
C HIS A 603 -4.45 58.26 21.78
N ASP A 604 -4.94 57.38 20.91
CA ASP A 604 -4.48 55.98 20.85
C ASP A 604 -3.14 55.80 20.15
N GLY A 605 -2.79 56.66 19.20
CA GLY A 605 -1.55 56.59 18.44
C GLY A 605 -1.75 56.59 16.93
N LEU A 606 -3.00 56.48 16.45
CA LEU A 606 -3.34 56.61 15.03
C LEU A 606 -3.90 58.02 14.74
N PRO A 607 -3.46 58.71 13.69
CA PRO A 607 -4.06 60.00 13.33
C PRO A 607 -5.46 59.86 12.73
N ASP A 608 -6.32 60.84 13.01
CA ASP A 608 -7.71 60.97 12.54
C ASP A 608 -7.93 60.72 11.03
N ALA A 609 -6.88 60.85 10.21
CA ALA A 609 -6.94 60.69 8.76
C ALA A 609 -6.89 59.23 8.31
N ILE A 610 -6.37 58.33 9.14
CA ILE A 610 -6.26 56.88 8.89
C ILE A 610 -6.88 56.04 10.00
N ASP A 611 -7.19 56.64 11.13
CA ASP A 611 -7.99 56.05 12.19
C ASP A 611 -9.45 55.87 11.72
N ALA A 612 -9.96 54.63 11.75
CA ALA A 612 -11.33 54.29 11.39
C ALA A 612 -12.36 54.82 12.42
N CYS A 613 -11.92 55.09 13.65
CA CYS A 613 -12.70 55.67 14.74
C CYS A 613 -12.01 56.88 15.41
N PRO A 614 -11.86 58.04 14.72
CA PRO A 614 -11.09 59.24 15.16
C PRO A 614 -11.49 59.94 16.46
N MET A 615 -12.44 59.41 17.22
CA MET A 615 -12.91 59.98 18.48
C MET A 615 -13.01 58.94 19.59
N ALA A 616 -12.68 57.68 19.33
CA ALA A 616 -12.77 56.58 20.25
C ALA A 616 -11.44 55.84 20.27
N LYS A 617 -10.69 56.03 21.36
CA LYS A 617 -9.36 55.46 21.57
C LYS A 617 -9.37 53.93 21.46
N GLU A 618 -8.46 53.38 20.66
CA GLU A 618 -8.16 51.95 20.51
C GLU A 618 -7.98 51.20 21.84
N THR A 619 -8.39 49.93 21.82
CA THR A 619 -8.23 48.94 22.88
C THR A 619 -7.32 47.80 22.43
N TYR A 620 -6.00 48.01 22.46
CA TYR A 620 -4.97 46.99 22.15
C TYR A 620 -5.22 45.63 22.83
N ASN A 621 -5.74 44.67 22.06
CA ASN A 621 -6.21 43.38 22.54
C ASN A 621 -5.79 42.21 21.62
N LYS A 622 -4.91 42.47 20.64
CA LYS A 622 -4.41 41.57 19.58
C LYS A 622 -5.41 41.20 18.49
N PHE A 623 -6.56 41.87 18.42
CA PHE A 623 -7.55 41.66 17.37
C PHE A 623 -7.82 43.00 16.71
N GLN A 624 -7.46 43.13 15.44
CA GLN A 624 -7.68 44.34 14.62
C GLN A 624 -7.09 45.67 15.17
N ASP A 625 -6.20 45.58 16.16
CA ASP A 625 -5.44 46.68 16.81
C ASP A 625 -4.79 47.75 15.89
N ASP A 626 -4.75 47.55 14.58
CA ASP A 626 -4.13 48.47 13.60
C ASP A 626 -5.13 49.45 12.96
N ASP A 627 -6.45 49.31 13.16
CA ASP A 627 -7.46 50.15 12.50
C ASP A 627 -7.91 51.40 13.29
N GLY A 628 -7.54 51.50 14.57
CA GLY A 628 -7.85 52.63 15.47
C GLY A 628 -9.27 52.61 16.04
N CYS A 629 -10.06 51.59 15.73
CA CYS A 629 -11.37 51.39 16.32
C CYS A 629 -11.31 50.46 17.53
N PRO A 630 -11.76 50.89 18.72
CA PRO A 630 -11.70 50.09 19.93
C PRO A 630 -12.37 48.75 19.70
N ASP A 631 -11.51 47.77 19.49
CA ASP A 631 -11.99 46.47 19.14
C ASP A 631 -12.56 45.84 20.39
N LYS A 632 -13.74 45.29 20.17
CA LYS A 632 -14.18 44.23 21.04
C LYS A 632 -13.76 42.99 20.30
N ILE A 633 -12.73 42.34 20.83
CA ILE A 633 -12.86 40.89 20.92
C ILE A 633 -14.21 40.68 21.59
N PHE A 634 -15.23 40.31 20.80
CA PHE A 634 -15.99 39.15 21.23
C PHE A 634 -14.94 38.08 21.22
N GLU A 635 -14.27 37.98 22.36
CA GLU A 635 -13.72 36.74 22.81
C GLU A 635 -14.58 35.64 22.17
N SER A 636 -13.98 34.77 21.36
CA SER A 636 -14.43 33.38 21.40
C SER A 636 -14.03 32.80 22.78
N PHE A 637 -14.38 33.52 23.85
CA PHE A 637 -14.82 32.89 25.05
C PHE A 637 -16.10 32.25 24.57
N VAL A 638 -16.00 30.95 24.36
CA VAL A 638 -16.93 30.04 24.98
C VAL A 638 -17.35 30.64 26.33
N VAL A 639 -18.39 31.48 26.30
CA VAL A 639 -19.04 31.95 27.51
C VAL A 639 -20.02 30.84 27.79
N ASP A 640 -19.74 30.11 28.84
CA ASP A 640 -20.66 29.20 29.48
C ASP A 640 -21.12 29.95 30.73
N SER A 641 -22.21 30.69 30.58
CA SER A 641 -22.68 31.71 31.52
C SER A 641 -23.19 31.13 32.84
N ASP A 642 -23.51 29.83 32.86
CA ASP A 642 -23.97 29.11 34.04
C ASP A 642 -23.06 27.96 34.48
N ASN A 643 -21.97 27.75 33.74
CA ASN A 643 -20.84 26.90 34.04
C ASN A 643 -21.12 25.39 33.97
N ASP A 644 -21.97 24.95 33.05
CA ASP A 644 -22.30 23.53 32.84
C ASP A 644 -21.39 22.80 31.84
N GLY A 645 -20.63 23.52 31.01
CA GLY A 645 -19.73 22.94 30.00
C GLY A 645 -20.28 22.97 28.57
N ILE A 646 -21.44 23.58 28.34
CA ILE A 646 -22.04 23.83 27.02
C ILE A 646 -21.98 25.34 26.76
N ASP A 647 -21.48 25.73 25.58
CA ASP A 647 -21.28 27.15 25.28
C ASP A 647 -22.62 27.87 25.07
N ASP A 648 -22.79 29.10 25.58
CA ASP A 648 -23.99 29.96 25.42
C ASP A 648 -24.51 30.08 23.97
N ILE A 649 -23.67 29.80 22.98
CA ILE A 649 -24.00 29.85 21.55
C ILE A 649 -24.73 28.59 21.03
N ILE A 650 -24.52 27.44 21.69
CA ILE A 650 -25.16 26.15 21.43
C ILE A 650 -26.12 25.75 22.56
N ASP A 651 -26.03 26.41 23.72
CA ASP A 651 -26.93 26.30 24.87
C ASP A 651 -28.26 27.04 24.62
N ASN A 652 -29.38 26.33 24.74
CA ASN A 652 -30.74 26.88 24.62
C ASN A 652 -31.23 27.60 25.88
N CYS A 653 -30.59 27.39 27.03
CA CYS A 653 -30.80 28.10 28.29
C CYS A 653 -29.49 28.69 28.88
N PRO A 654 -28.87 29.71 28.23
CA PRO A 654 -27.56 30.30 28.54
C PRO A 654 -27.35 30.96 29.91
N LEU A 655 -28.17 30.71 30.92
CA LEU A 655 -28.13 31.32 32.25
C LEU A 655 -28.61 30.35 33.34
N VAL A 656 -28.93 29.11 32.98
CA VAL A 656 -29.41 28.08 33.88
C VAL A 656 -28.70 26.78 33.52
N ALA A 657 -27.74 26.39 34.35
CA ALA A 657 -26.89 25.22 34.09
C ALA A 657 -27.68 23.94 33.86
N GLU A 658 -27.30 23.21 32.82
CA GLU A 658 -27.73 21.86 32.48
C GLU A 658 -27.52 20.90 33.63
N THR A 659 -28.39 19.91 33.66
CA THR A 659 -28.34 18.75 34.53
C THR A 659 -27.99 17.50 33.73
N PHE A 660 -26.69 17.25 33.50
CA PHE A 660 -26.21 16.00 32.87
C PHE A 660 -26.80 14.75 33.53
N ASN A 661 -27.83 14.19 32.90
CA ASN A 661 -28.58 13.04 33.42
C ASN A 661 -28.89 11.98 32.35
N GLY A 662 -28.37 12.15 31.13
CA GLY A 662 -28.50 11.25 30.00
C GLY A 662 -29.70 11.54 29.10
N PHE A 663 -30.37 12.68 29.27
CA PHE A 663 -31.52 13.09 28.48
C PHE A 663 -31.28 14.52 27.99
N GLU A 664 -31.29 14.75 26.67
CA GLU A 664 -31.11 16.08 26.07
C GLU A 664 -29.88 16.88 26.57
N ASP A 665 -28.85 16.20 27.12
CA ASP A 665 -27.62 16.75 27.73
C ASP A 665 -26.74 17.62 26.79
N GLU A 666 -27.15 17.83 25.54
CA GLU A 666 -26.44 18.66 24.55
C GLU A 666 -27.15 19.99 24.29
N ASP A 667 -28.36 20.20 24.83
CA ASP A 667 -29.20 21.35 24.51
C ASP A 667 -29.04 22.53 25.48
N GLY A 668 -28.27 22.36 26.56
CA GLY A 668 -27.94 23.37 27.58
C GLY A 668 -29.12 23.82 28.46
N CYS A 669 -30.30 23.24 28.29
CA CYS A 669 -31.47 23.54 29.09
C CYS A 669 -31.72 22.53 30.21
N PRO A 670 -31.58 22.91 31.50
CA PRO A 670 -31.76 22.00 32.60
C PRO A 670 -33.10 21.33 32.47
N ASP A 671 -33.02 20.01 32.40
CA ASP A 671 -34.13 19.10 32.44
C ASP A 671 -34.93 19.33 33.71
N THR A 672 -35.79 20.34 33.65
CA THR A 672 -36.64 20.76 34.75
C THR A 672 -37.80 19.81 34.79
N ASN A 673 -37.52 18.56 35.15
CA ASN A 673 -38.38 17.57 35.77
C ASN A 673 -39.87 17.93 35.65
N ILE A 674 -40.38 17.87 34.42
CA ILE A 674 -41.77 17.50 34.23
C ILE A 674 -41.65 16.01 34.05
N SER A 675 -41.63 15.34 35.21
CA SER A 675 -41.89 13.93 35.42
C SER A 675 -42.48 13.33 34.16
N GLN A 676 -41.58 12.85 33.29
CA GLN A 676 -41.93 11.93 32.24
C GLN A 676 -42.75 10.86 32.96
N PRO A 677 -43.97 10.54 32.49
CA PRO A 677 -44.80 9.54 33.13
C PRO A 677 -43.90 8.34 33.43
N ASP A 678 -43.82 7.95 34.70
CA ASP A 678 -43.05 6.80 35.16
C ASP A 678 -44.09 6.05 36.00
N ALA A 679 -44.85 5.20 35.31
CA ALA A 679 -46.12 4.69 35.83
C ALA A 679 -45.92 3.71 36.99
N ASP A 680 -44.72 3.17 37.16
CA ASP A 680 -44.34 2.31 38.29
C ASP A 680 -43.31 2.93 39.26
N ALA A 681 -42.87 4.15 38.96
CA ALA A 681 -42.03 5.02 39.76
C ALA A 681 -40.67 4.39 40.07
N ASP A 682 -40.09 3.65 39.12
CA ASP A 682 -38.82 2.97 39.27
C ASP A 682 -37.58 3.83 39.01
N GLY A 683 -37.75 5.00 38.40
CA GLY A 683 -36.66 5.91 38.06
C GLY A 683 -36.28 5.90 36.58
N VAL A 684 -36.86 5.02 35.77
CA VAL A 684 -36.80 5.02 34.30
C VAL A 684 -38.15 5.55 33.79
N PRO A 685 -38.18 6.58 32.94
CA PRO A 685 -39.47 7.12 32.47
C PRO A 685 -40.15 6.27 31.39
N ASP A 686 -41.49 6.23 31.33
CA ASP A 686 -42.35 5.42 30.43
C ASP A 686 -41.94 5.44 28.94
N ILE A 687 -41.24 6.49 28.48
CA ILE A 687 -40.76 6.62 27.11
C ILE A 687 -39.44 5.86 26.85
N MET A 688 -38.65 5.66 27.91
CA MET A 688 -37.39 4.91 27.95
C MET A 688 -37.55 3.55 28.65
N ASP A 689 -38.65 3.36 29.38
CA ASP A 689 -38.99 2.14 30.10
C ASP A 689 -39.66 1.12 29.16
N MET A 690 -39.01 -0.03 28.98
CA MET A 690 -39.50 -1.14 28.16
C MET A 690 -40.65 -1.91 28.85
N CYS A 691 -40.81 -1.71 30.16
CA CYS A 691 -41.89 -2.21 31.00
C CYS A 691 -42.58 -1.10 31.84
N PRO A 692 -43.28 -0.10 31.21
CA PRO A 692 -43.85 1.12 31.84
C PRO A 692 -44.84 0.98 33.02
N THR A 693 -45.07 -0.23 33.52
CA THR A 693 -46.02 -0.54 34.58
C THR A 693 -45.47 -1.52 35.61
N GLN A 694 -44.23 -1.98 35.44
CA GLN A 694 -43.54 -2.91 36.32
C GLN A 694 -42.23 -2.32 36.79
N LYS A 695 -42.19 -1.98 38.08
CA LYS A 695 -41.05 -1.31 38.70
C LYS A 695 -39.74 -2.11 38.59
N GLU A 696 -38.70 -1.49 38.05
CA GLU A 696 -37.31 -1.97 38.01
C GLU A 696 -36.80 -2.43 39.38
N THR A 697 -35.99 -3.48 39.34
CA THR A 697 -35.23 -4.05 40.46
C THR A 697 -33.76 -3.70 40.33
N TRP A 698 -33.39 -2.44 40.63
CA TRP A 698 -32.02 -1.94 40.72
C TRP A 698 -31.03 -2.91 41.38
N ASN A 699 -30.33 -3.68 40.55
CA ASN A 699 -29.48 -4.76 40.99
C ASN A 699 -28.16 -4.85 40.19
N LYS A 700 -27.90 -3.86 39.33
CA LYS A 700 -26.73 -3.69 38.44
C LYS A 700 -26.68 -4.66 37.26
N TYR A 701 -27.78 -5.34 37.00
CA TYR A 701 -27.99 -6.11 35.79
C TYR A 701 -29.07 -5.35 35.03
N VAL A 702 -28.81 -4.98 33.78
CA VAL A 702 -29.75 -4.31 32.84
C VAL A 702 -30.61 -3.17 33.45
N ASP A 703 -30.13 -2.46 34.47
CA ASP A 703 -30.87 -1.43 35.23
C ASP A 703 -31.37 -0.22 34.40
N TYR A 704 -31.03 -0.13 33.11
CA TYR A 704 -31.35 1.01 32.23
C TYR A 704 -32.62 0.80 31.39
N ASP A 705 -33.18 -0.42 31.34
CA ASP A 705 -34.32 -0.73 30.47
C ASP A 705 -35.70 -0.62 31.15
N GLY A 706 -35.74 -0.37 32.46
CA GLY A 706 -36.96 -0.22 33.28
C GLY A 706 -37.74 -1.53 33.54
N CYS A 707 -37.23 -2.68 33.09
CA CYS A 707 -37.90 -3.96 33.24
C CYS A 707 -37.36 -4.80 34.40
N PRO A 708 -38.17 -5.16 35.44
CA PRO A 708 -37.69 -5.85 36.61
C PRO A 708 -37.01 -7.15 36.25
N ASP A 709 -35.70 -7.08 36.34
CA ASP A 709 -34.87 -8.21 36.16
C ASP A 709 -34.44 -8.73 37.53
N THR A 710 -33.76 -9.86 37.50
CA THR A 710 -33.09 -10.35 38.68
C THR A 710 -31.70 -10.69 38.21
N VAL A 711 -30.67 -10.18 38.90
CA VAL A 711 -29.33 -10.75 38.82
C VAL A 711 -29.49 -12.26 38.73
N PRO A 712 -28.98 -12.93 37.68
CA PRO A 712 -29.00 -14.36 37.62
C PRO A 712 -28.42 -14.87 38.93
N THR A 713 -29.26 -15.42 39.81
CA THR A 713 -28.80 -16.10 41.02
C THR A 713 -28.37 -17.50 40.58
N GLY A 714 -27.37 -17.49 39.70
CA GLY A 714 -26.49 -18.58 39.39
C GLY A 714 -25.65 -18.85 40.63
N LYS A 715 -25.95 -20.01 41.20
CA LYS A 715 -25.32 -20.70 42.32
C LYS A 715 -23.87 -20.30 42.57
N THR A 716 -23.50 -20.28 43.87
CA THR A 716 -22.13 -20.51 44.33
C THR A 716 -21.44 -21.43 43.34
N ALA A 717 -20.45 -20.89 42.65
CA ALA A 717 -19.69 -21.60 41.66
C ALA A 717 -19.22 -22.90 42.33
N VAL A 718 -19.86 -23.99 41.92
CA VAL A 718 -19.48 -25.31 42.36
C VAL A 718 -18.34 -25.64 41.44
N ASP A 719 -17.19 -25.86 42.04
CA ASP A 719 -16.00 -26.41 41.41
C ASP A 719 -15.99 -27.86 41.93
N THR A 720 -16.64 -28.74 41.17
CA THR A 720 -17.01 -30.09 41.61
C THR A 720 -15.76 -30.99 41.74
N ASP A 721 -14.70 -30.74 40.99
CA ASP A 721 -13.45 -31.51 41.02
C ASP A 721 -12.24 -30.78 41.62
N GLY A 722 -12.37 -29.48 41.90
CA GLY A 722 -11.47 -28.69 42.70
C GLY A 722 -10.26 -28.13 41.95
N ASP A 723 -10.28 -28.03 40.63
CA ASP A 723 -9.20 -27.39 39.86
C ASP A 723 -9.18 -25.87 39.90
N ARG A 724 -10.24 -25.22 40.40
CA ARG A 724 -10.44 -23.76 40.49
C ARG A 724 -11.00 -23.13 39.21
N ILE A 725 -11.47 -23.94 38.28
CA ILE A 725 -12.39 -23.56 37.23
C ILE A 725 -13.79 -23.96 37.73
N ASN A 726 -14.81 -23.18 37.39
CA ASN A 726 -16.15 -23.41 37.92
C ASN A 726 -16.96 -24.27 36.94
N ASP A 727 -17.82 -25.17 37.42
CA ASP A 727 -18.62 -26.11 36.61
C ASP A 727 -19.43 -25.46 35.45
N ASP A 728 -19.66 -24.14 35.47
CA ASP A 728 -20.37 -23.38 34.44
C ASP A 728 -19.49 -22.90 33.27
N VAL A 729 -18.17 -22.85 33.48
CA VAL A 729 -17.15 -22.53 32.46
C VAL A 729 -16.17 -23.69 32.22
N ASP A 730 -16.25 -24.74 33.03
CA ASP A 730 -15.49 -25.98 32.93
C ASP A 730 -16.17 -26.95 31.94
N MET A 731 -15.45 -27.35 30.89
CA MET A 731 -15.90 -28.31 29.89
C MET A 731 -15.95 -29.75 30.42
N CYS A 732 -15.23 -30.05 31.51
CA CYS A 732 -15.24 -31.32 32.22
C CYS A 732 -15.49 -31.17 33.74
N PRO A 733 -16.70 -30.76 34.18
CA PRO A 733 -17.02 -30.42 35.58
C PRO A 733 -16.89 -31.51 36.65
N ASN A 734 -16.30 -32.67 36.38
CA ASN A 734 -16.12 -33.74 37.35
C ASN A 734 -14.70 -34.33 37.32
N ASP A 735 -13.86 -33.89 36.39
CA ASP A 735 -12.54 -34.43 36.14
C ASP A 735 -11.53 -33.28 36.14
N LYS A 736 -10.83 -33.15 37.27
CA LYS A 736 -9.90 -32.06 37.56
C LYS A 736 -8.85 -31.84 36.46
N GLU A 737 -8.71 -30.59 36.02
CA GLU A 737 -7.66 -30.09 35.14
C GLU A 737 -6.24 -30.52 35.53
N THR A 738 -5.43 -30.79 34.52
CA THR A 738 -4.01 -31.13 34.60
C THR A 738 -3.12 -30.05 33.97
N TYR A 739 -2.99 -28.90 34.64
CA TYR A 739 -2.08 -27.79 34.30
C TYR A 739 -0.74 -28.22 33.69
N ASN A 740 -0.66 -28.26 32.36
CA ASN A 740 0.49 -28.72 31.59
C ASN A 740 0.82 -27.79 30.40
N LYS A 741 0.18 -26.61 30.34
CA LYS A 741 0.30 -25.56 29.32
C LYS A 741 -0.31 -25.87 27.97
N TYR A 742 -1.15 -26.89 27.89
CA TYR A 742 -1.93 -27.19 26.71
C TYR A 742 -3.38 -27.16 27.15
N GLN A 743 -4.20 -26.27 26.60
CA GLN A 743 -5.65 -26.16 26.88
C GLN A 743 -6.09 -26.01 28.36
N ASP A 744 -5.16 -25.72 29.29
CA ASP A 744 -5.34 -25.40 30.73
C ASP A 744 -6.47 -24.41 31.15
N ALA A 745 -7.19 -23.81 30.21
CA ALA A 745 -8.29 -22.88 30.47
C ALA A 745 -9.68 -23.53 30.34
N ASP A 746 -9.78 -24.75 29.80
CA ASP A 746 -11.06 -25.40 29.52
C ASP A 746 -11.60 -26.31 30.65
N GLY A 747 -10.80 -26.61 31.67
CA GLY A 747 -11.20 -27.39 32.84
C GLY A 747 -11.18 -28.90 32.60
N CYS A 748 -10.72 -29.37 31.45
CA CYS A 748 -10.63 -30.77 31.12
C CYS A 748 -9.24 -31.35 31.39
N PRO A 749 -9.11 -32.58 31.92
CA PRO A 749 -7.80 -33.20 32.06
C PRO A 749 -7.24 -33.49 30.67
N ASP A 750 -6.27 -32.68 30.28
CA ASP A 750 -5.52 -32.88 29.06
C ASP A 750 -4.70 -34.17 29.11
N THR A 751 -5.20 -35.18 28.41
CA THR A 751 -4.31 -36.20 27.86
C THR A 751 -3.78 -35.64 26.54
N SER A 752 -2.57 -35.07 26.58
CA SER A 752 -1.81 -34.65 25.40
C SER A 752 -2.19 -35.47 24.16
N PRO A 753 -2.80 -34.85 23.13
CA PRO A 753 -2.77 -35.40 21.79
C PRO A 753 -1.30 -35.49 21.39
N GLU A 754 -0.93 -36.62 20.79
CA GLU A 754 0.43 -37.11 20.62
C GLU A 754 1.47 -36.04 20.25
N GLN A 755 2.27 -35.64 21.23
CA GLN A 755 3.63 -35.19 20.95
C GLN A 755 4.40 -36.35 20.33
N SER A 756 4.60 -36.29 19.02
CA SER A 756 5.53 -37.17 18.31
C SER A 756 6.15 -36.47 17.12
N ARG A 757 6.88 -35.37 17.34
CA ARG A 757 8.10 -35.07 16.56
C ARG A 757 8.96 -33.90 17.08
N TYR A 758 9.47 -33.99 18.32
CA TYR A 758 10.80 -33.45 18.61
C TYR A 758 11.62 -34.47 19.38
N LYS A 759 12.82 -34.69 18.85
CA LYS A 759 13.86 -35.66 19.17
C LYS A 759 14.11 -35.81 20.69
N HIS A 760 13.97 -37.03 21.20
CA HIS A 760 14.36 -37.39 22.57
C HIS A 760 15.87 -37.70 22.58
N ASP A 761 16.63 -37.03 23.43
CA ASP A 761 18.07 -37.25 23.72
C ASP A 761 18.16 -37.34 25.26
N ASP A 762 18.23 -38.57 25.78
CA ASP A 762 18.07 -38.88 27.20
C ASP A 762 19.31 -38.59 28.06
N ASP A 763 20.50 -38.51 27.44
CA ASP A 763 21.75 -38.24 28.15
C ASP A 763 22.41 -36.91 27.76
N LEU A 764 21.77 -36.16 26.85
CA LEU A 764 22.06 -34.78 26.48
C LEU A 764 23.44 -34.63 25.83
N ASP A 765 23.88 -35.65 25.10
CA ASP A 765 25.16 -35.64 24.41
C ASP A 765 25.08 -35.04 22.99
N GLY A 766 23.87 -34.75 22.49
CA GLY A 766 23.61 -34.19 21.16
C GLY A 766 23.24 -35.24 20.10
N ILE A 767 23.16 -36.52 20.45
CA ILE A 767 22.75 -37.62 19.58
C ILE A 767 21.40 -38.14 20.07
N VAL A 768 20.41 -38.13 19.18
CA VAL A 768 19.03 -38.44 19.55
C VAL A 768 18.85 -39.95 19.72
N ASN A 769 18.04 -40.37 20.70
CA ASN A 769 17.83 -41.75 21.13
C ASN A 769 17.64 -42.79 20.00
N ASN A 770 17.07 -42.40 18.85
CA ASN A 770 16.89 -43.32 17.72
C ASN A 770 18.18 -43.63 16.93
N TYR A 771 19.21 -42.80 17.09
CA TYR A 771 20.54 -42.94 16.51
C TYR A 771 21.63 -43.16 17.57
N ASP A 772 21.24 -43.19 18.85
CA ASP A 772 22.12 -43.41 20.00
C ASP A 772 22.01 -44.88 20.49
N LEU A 773 23.13 -45.60 20.41
CA LEU A 773 23.24 -46.99 20.86
C LEU A 773 23.33 -47.13 22.40
N CYS A 774 23.60 -46.05 23.13
CA CYS A 774 23.78 -46.00 24.57
C CYS A 774 22.98 -44.87 25.25
N LEU A 775 21.66 -44.84 25.03
CA LEU A 775 20.55 -44.02 25.61
C LEU A 775 20.64 -43.37 27.03
N THR A 776 21.65 -43.65 27.84
CA THR A 776 21.78 -43.12 29.21
C THR A 776 23.23 -42.78 29.56
N VAL A 777 24.16 -42.86 28.61
CA VAL A 777 25.60 -42.71 28.82
C VAL A 777 26.19 -41.85 27.69
N PRO A 778 26.53 -40.58 27.97
CA PRO A 778 26.98 -39.64 26.95
C PRO A 778 28.18 -40.13 26.15
N GLU A 779 28.13 -39.94 24.84
CA GLU A 779 29.22 -40.11 23.88
C GLU A 779 30.45 -39.28 24.30
N ASP A 780 31.63 -39.87 24.19
CA ASP A 780 32.90 -39.20 24.55
C ASP A 780 33.60 -38.56 23.35
N TYR A 781 33.01 -38.72 22.16
CA TYR A 781 33.46 -38.17 20.88
C TYR A 781 34.87 -38.65 20.50
N LEU A 782 35.29 -39.82 21.00
CA LEU A 782 36.58 -40.42 20.70
C LEU A 782 36.44 -41.65 19.79
N GLY A 783 35.77 -41.53 18.65
CA GLY A 783 35.61 -42.67 17.75
C GLY A 783 34.51 -42.49 16.72
N ALA A 784 33.81 -43.59 16.43
CA ALA A 784 32.59 -43.53 15.64
C ALA A 784 31.51 -42.76 16.40
N ILE A 785 30.72 -41.96 15.69
CA ILE A 785 29.62 -41.19 16.29
C ILE A 785 28.40 -42.12 16.28
N ASP A 786 28.30 -42.99 17.27
CA ASP A 786 27.21 -43.98 17.41
C ASP A 786 26.44 -43.88 18.73
N GLY A 787 26.73 -42.85 19.53
CA GLY A 787 26.05 -42.56 20.80
C GLY A 787 26.62 -43.32 21.99
N CYS A 788 27.74 -44.03 21.83
CA CYS A 788 28.35 -44.83 22.89
C CYS A 788 29.82 -44.48 23.09
N PRO A 789 30.25 -44.18 24.33
CA PRO A 789 31.68 -44.00 24.60
C PRO A 789 32.47 -45.29 24.34
N GLU A 790 33.57 -45.16 23.59
CA GLU A 790 34.43 -46.28 23.21
C GLU A 790 35.22 -46.84 24.42
N GLN A 791 35.43 -48.17 24.48
CA GLN A 791 36.09 -48.86 25.61
C GLN A 791 37.62 -48.98 25.51
#